data_AF-A0A812HHE1-F1
#
_entry.id   AF-A0A812HHE1-F1
#
_cell.length_a   1.000
_cell.length_b   1.000
_cell.length_c   1.000
_cell.angle_alpha   90.00
_cell.angle_beta   90.00
_cell.angle_gamma   90.00
#
_symmetry.space_group_name_H-M   'P 1'
#
loop_
_entity.id
_entity.type
_entity.pdbx_description
1 polymer ?
#
loop_
_entity_poly.entity_id
_entity_poly.type
_entity_poly.pdbx_seq_one_letter_code
_entity_poly.pdbx_strand_id
1 'polypeptide(L)'
;MPTPSIPSSASSKQLAVETEEEPNQEAAEFRSIAIEVPPSHLQEVEEGLQRLRQQFEAEIQSITARLGSVEKQLGVSEMLSPNFQNRSPNSSAEGVETVNAEDRSTPVCFEESAWNIPLVLGLADVGWFDNAFAVLLVLLNLLMQGSFTQILLSEYFMGDPFETRVQSAIDWRTSIAHDSRYLDLAGTSLVSRVCAGDGSLILSTVQATLIQQINDFLGLQATEFDFNFWQPGTLLCMLCILLWSLCVYKATGLRIKASATDFRDNTIHCLSWGRALALLITYIIRAGIASVLLVAGILWLARTTSIEELMLNSVALNAILDVDEFLFEGMTPIKIQHAIRSVEPISVKYSHRRSQVESMVHFLAVLATVLASYLFLLVPLCETMMTVKRELCDGQRNFVVAYNTETQVSWGMDTEDIATVRASYQLSPIERAVMAYKGTPTSLQEDWPRTIYFSDNRRTFNTDLARTVTNLGEQFPFCMETTVLMETGQLHQDPALQPIVELFFRNAASALGRPNATTCAELADLCSLPDARLLRVTCGQTCGCTDAASSAWHKVQPMGCSGTCLAEAQAQLHSMSCDDDVVNDTGWHAFWHEYEGAIIGHYGEGVTDTQFFALIQTMAQDFLSYGCSVLQTLPSEILTGVPWCDGHPRLFRPLASMCPVQCGCRDGRPATLPNGLPSYCPSSCSNSTTP
;
A
#
# COMPACT_ATOMS: atom_id res chain seq x y z
N MET A 1 52.78 40.99 -35.38
CA MET A 1 53.36 39.99 -36.29
C MET A 1 52.58 38.69 -36.13
N PRO A 2 52.18 38.04 -37.22
CA PRO A 2 51.08 37.07 -37.23
C PRO A 2 51.58 35.63 -37.05
N THR A 3 50.78 34.81 -36.38
CA THR A 3 50.90 33.34 -36.39
C THR A 3 49.91 32.73 -37.38
N PRO A 4 50.25 31.58 -37.99
CA PRO A 4 49.68 31.16 -39.26
C PRO A 4 48.51 30.18 -39.08
N SER A 5 47.61 30.25 -40.06
CA SER A 5 46.55 29.30 -40.35
C SER A 5 47.10 28.02 -40.99
N ILE A 6 46.58 26.87 -40.56
CA ILE A 6 46.64 25.59 -41.29
C ILE A 6 45.20 25.05 -41.40
N PRO A 7 44.74 24.67 -42.60
CA PRO A 7 43.44 24.05 -42.81
C PRO A 7 43.57 22.52 -42.82
N SER A 8 42.64 21.83 -42.16
CA SER A 8 42.40 20.41 -42.43
C SER A 8 40.94 20.16 -42.72
N SER A 9 40.64 20.02 -44.02
CA SER A 9 39.47 19.36 -44.54
C SER A 9 39.52 17.87 -44.18
N ALA A 10 38.53 17.37 -43.46
CA ALA A 10 38.22 15.95 -43.42
C ALA A 10 36.71 15.78 -43.50
N SER A 11 36.29 15.34 -44.69
CA SER A 11 34.99 14.81 -45.03
C SER A 11 34.61 13.70 -44.05
N SER A 12 33.49 13.88 -43.33
CA SER A 12 32.79 12.77 -42.69
C SER A 12 31.34 12.81 -43.15
N LYS A 13 30.95 11.72 -43.83
CA LYS A 13 29.61 11.44 -44.32
C LYS A 13 28.63 11.51 -43.16
N GLN A 14 27.68 12.43 -43.23
CA GLN A 14 26.45 12.38 -42.45
C GLN A 14 25.70 11.10 -42.83
N LEU A 15 25.74 10.11 -41.94
CA LEU A 15 24.75 9.06 -41.87
C LEU A 15 23.53 9.72 -41.23
N ALA A 16 22.49 9.95 -42.01
CA ALA A 16 21.19 10.36 -41.50
C ALA A 16 20.64 9.18 -40.68
N VAL A 17 20.76 9.28 -39.36
CA VAL A 17 19.95 8.52 -38.42
C VAL A 17 18.67 9.33 -38.27
N GLU A 18 17.64 8.93 -39.00
CA GLU A 18 16.26 9.32 -38.70
C GLU A 18 16.00 8.89 -37.25
N THR A 19 15.99 9.89 -36.36
CA THR A 19 15.51 9.72 -35.01
C THR A 19 14.01 9.94 -35.12
N GLU A 20 13.24 8.85 -35.14
CA GLU A 20 11.80 8.90 -34.92
C GLU A 20 11.59 9.45 -33.51
N GLU A 21 11.32 10.75 -33.42
CA GLU A 21 10.69 11.36 -32.24
C GLU A 21 9.26 10.80 -32.15
N GLU A 22 9.11 9.72 -31.36
CA GLU A 22 7.80 9.38 -30.81
C GLU A 22 7.35 10.52 -29.88
N PRO A 23 6.20 11.16 -30.14
CA PRO A 23 5.66 12.14 -29.22
C PRO A 23 5.13 11.38 -27.99
N ASN A 24 5.79 11.59 -26.84
CA ASN A 24 5.30 11.23 -25.51
C ASN A 24 4.02 12.03 -25.19
N GLN A 25 2.92 11.67 -25.84
CA GLN A 25 1.61 12.33 -25.74
C GLN A 25 0.60 11.53 -24.90
N GLU A 26 0.98 10.36 -24.36
CA GLU A 26 0.11 9.55 -23.51
C GLU A 26 0.20 9.84 -22.00
N ALA A 27 1.17 10.64 -21.53
CA ALA A 27 1.26 10.99 -20.09
C ALA A 27 0.45 12.25 -19.70
N ALA A 28 -0.21 12.92 -20.65
CA ALA A 28 -0.93 14.18 -20.41
C ALA A 28 -2.47 14.02 -20.37
N GLU A 29 -3.01 12.82 -20.58
CA GLU A 29 -4.46 12.60 -20.71
C GLU A 29 -5.15 11.95 -19.49
N PHE A 30 -4.43 11.70 -18.40
CA PHE A 30 -5.06 11.54 -17.08
C PHE A 30 -5.27 12.92 -16.43
N ARG A 31 -5.99 13.80 -17.14
CA ARG A 31 -6.68 14.92 -16.51
C ARG A 31 -7.75 14.31 -15.62
N SER A 32 -7.62 14.54 -14.32
CA SER A 32 -8.66 14.32 -13.32
C SER A 32 -10.01 14.77 -13.86
N ILE A 33 -10.87 13.81 -14.23
CA ILE A 33 -12.30 14.04 -14.36
C ILE A 33 -12.78 14.22 -12.91
N ALA A 34 -12.62 15.43 -12.38
CA ALA A 34 -13.32 15.86 -11.19
C ALA A 34 -14.78 15.98 -11.61
N ILE A 35 -15.53 14.90 -11.41
CA ILE A 35 -16.99 14.95 -11.50
C ILE A 35 -17.41 15.82 -10.31
N GLU A 36 -17.65 17.11 -10.55
CA GLU A 36 -18.37 17.96 -9.62
C GLU A 36 -19.79 17.41 -9.50
N VAL A 37 -19.98 16.47 -8.57
CA VAL A 37 -21.30 15.98 -8.21
C VAL A 37 -21.97 17.11 -7.42
N PRO A 38 -23.09 17.68 -7.89
CA PRO A 38 -23.79 18.72 -7.16
C PRO A 38 -24.14 18.20 -5.75
N PRO A 39 -23.95 19.00 -4.69
CA PRO A 39 -24.19 18.55 -3.32
C PRO A 39 -25.62 18.02 -3.09
N SER A 40 -26.60 18.49 -3.88
CA SER A 40 -27.98 17.96 -3.86
C SER A 40 -28.08 16.50 -4.31
N HIS A 41 -27.20 16.04 -5.21
CA HIS A 41 -27.20 14.69 -5.75
C HIS A 41 -26.52 13.69 -4.80
N LEU A 42 -25.55 14.15 -4.00
CA LEU A 42 -24.95 13.35 -2.92
C LEU A 42 -25.97 13.05 -1.82
N GLN A 43 -26.78 14.05 -1.45
CA GLN A 43 -27.83 13.86 -0.45
C GLN A 43 -28.92 12.88 -0.93
N GLU A 44 -29.30 12.94 -2.22
CA GLU A 44 -30.29 12.03 -2.80
C GLU A 44 -29.76 10.57 -2.89
N VAL A 45 -28.46 10.39 -3.16
CA VAL A 45 -27.79 9.08 -3.15
C VAL A 45 -27.69 8.52 -1.73
N GLU A 46 -27.37 9.36 -0.74
CA GLU A 46 -27.30 8.95 0.66
C GLU A 46 -28.69 8.56 1.22
N GLU A 47 -29.73 9.33 0.89
CA GLU A 47 -31.11 8.97 1.21
C GLU A 47 -31.55 7.68 0.50
N GLY A 48 -31.13 7.48 -0.74
CA GLY A 48 -31.36 6.25 -1.50
C GLY A 48 -30.72 5.02 -0.84
N LEU A 49 -29.46 5.13 -0.43
CA LEU A 49 -28.72 4.09 0.30
C LEU A 49 -29.35 3.78 1.67
N GLN A 50 -29.81 4.80 2.40
CA GLN A 50 -30.52 4.59 3.66
C GLN A 50 -31.85 3.85 3.45
N ARG A 51 -32.63 4.19 2.42
CA ARG A 51 -33.87 3.47 2.08
C ARG A 51 -33.59 2.02 1.70
N LEU A 52 -32.53 1.77 0.91
CA LEU A 52 -32.16 0.43 0.50
C LEU A 52 -31.74 -0.43 1.70
N ARG A 53 -30.97 0.15 2.63
CA ARG A 53 -30.58 -0.51 3.89
C ARG A 53 -31.78 -0.86 4.75
N GLN A 54 -32.71 0.08 4.94
CA GLN A 54 -33.94 -0.16 5.71
C GLN A 54 -34.81 -1.26 5.07
N GLN A 55 -34.90 -1.28 3.73
CA GLN A 55 -35.61 -2.33 3.02
C GLN A 55 -34.96 -3.70 3.23
N PHE A 56 -33.63 -3.77 3.16
CA PHE A 56 -32.89 -5.02 3.36
C PHE A 56 -33.02 -5.55 4.80
N GLU A 57 -32.93 -4.66 5.81
CA GLU A 57 -33.14 -5.02 7.21
C GLU A 57 -34.58 -5.54 7.46
N ALA A 58 -35.58 -4.94 6.82
CA ALA A 58 -36.97 -5.41 6.89
C ALA A 58 -37.17 -6.80 6.24
N GLU A 59 -36.52 -7.06 5.09
CA GLU A 59 -36.57 -8.37 4.44
C GLU A 59 -35.87 -9.46 5.27
N ILE A 60 -34.71 -9.16 5.86
CA ILE A 60 -34.01 -10.10 6.77
C ILE A 60 -34.88 -10.43 7.99
N GLN A 61 -35.51 -9.44 8.61
CA GLN A 61 -36.42 -9.67 9.74
C GLN A 61 -37.63 -10.53 9.33
N SER A 62 -38.18 -10.29 8.14
CA SER A 62 -39.26 -11.11 7.56
C SER A 62 -38.84 -12.55 7.33
N ILE A 63 -37.66 -12.79 6.75
CA ILE A 63 -37.11 -14.13 6.52
C ILE A 63 -36.86 -14.83 7.85
N THR A 64 -36.26 -14.14 8.83
CA THR A 64 -35.99 -14.69 10.17
C THR A 64 -37.28 -15.07 10.89
N ALA A 65 -38.33 -14.24 10.78
CA ALA A 65 -39.64 -14.55 11.34
C ALA A 65 -40.30 -15.76 10.65
N ARG A 66 -40.14 -15.90 9.32
CA ARG A 66 -40.63 -17.08 8.57
C ARG A 66 -39.86 -18.35 8.93
N LEU A 67 -38.56 -18.26 9.18
CA LEU A 67 -37.77 -19.38 9.68
C LEU A 67 -38.22 -19.81 11.08
N GLY A 68 -38.46 -18.86 11.99
CA GLY A 68 -38.98 -19.18 13.32
C GLY A 68 -40.38 -19.82 13.33
N SER A 69 -41.23 -19.49 12.34
CA SER A 69 -42.53 -20.15 12.20
C SER A 69 -42.42 -21.56 11.61
N VAL A 70 -41.49 -21.79 10.68
CA VAL A 70 -41.16 -23.11 10.12
C VAL A 70 -40.54 -24.01 11.20
N GLU A 71 -39.64 -23.48 12.03
CA GLU A 71 -39.03 -24.21 13.15
C GLU A 71 -40.08 -24.66 14.18
N LYS A 72 -41.08 -23.80 14.46
CA LYS A 72 -42.25 -24.16 15.28
C LYS A 72 -43.14 -25.21 14.62
N GLN A 73 -43.33 -25.17 13.31
CA GLN A 73 -44.11 -26.18 12.58
C GLN A 73 -43.41 -27.54 12.54
N LEU A 74 -42.08 -27.56 12.53
CA LEU A 74 -41.28 -28.78 12.51
C LEU A 74 -41.08 -29.41 13.91
N GLY A 75 -41.56 -28.77 14.97
CA GLY A 75 -41.52 -29.34 16.33
C GLY A 75 -40.11 -29.58 16.88
N VAL A 76 -39.12 -28.82 16.41
CA VAL A 76 -37.70 -29.03 16.75
C VAL A 76 -37.34 -28.50 18.15
N SER A 77 -38.24 -27.75 18.80
CA SER A 77 -37.98 -27.14 20.11
C SER A 77 -38.70 -27.88 21.25
N GLU A 78 -38.16 -29.04 21.65
CA GLU A 78 -38.15 -29.59 23.02
C GLU A 78 -37.63 -31.04 23.01
N MET A 79 -36.32 -31.25 22.87
CA MET A 79 -35.71 -32.46 23.44
C MET A 79 -35.40 -32.21 24.91
N LEU A 80 -36.43 -32.41 25.73
CA LEU A 80 -36.30 -32.60 27.17
C LEU A 80 -35.49 -33.87 27.44
N SER A 81 -34.41 -33.69 28.20
CA SER A 81 -33.56 -34.73 28.76
C SER A 81 -34.39 -35.81 29.50
N PRO A 82 -34.32 -37.10 29.12
CA PRO A 82 -35.03 -38.14 29.87
C PRO A 82 -34.22 -38.53 31.10
N ASN A 83 -34.86 -38.32 32.25
CA ASN A 83 -34.50 -38.83 33.56
C ASN A 83 -34.23 -40.34 33.50
N PHE A 84 -33.02 -40.72 33.89
CA PHE A 84 -32.57 -42.11 34.01
C PHE A 84 -33.23 -42.75 35.23
N GLN A 85 -34.40 -43.36 35.05
CA GLN A 85 -35.05 -44.17 36.09
C GLN A 85 -34.53 -45.62 36.04
N ASN A 86 -33.81 -45.98 37.09
CA ASN A 86 -33.44 -47.33 37.48
C ASN A 86 -34.62 -48.32 37.35
N ARG A 87 -34.46 -49.32 36.48
CA ARG A 87 -35.25 -50.56 36.55
C ARG A 87 -34.30 -51.74 36.73
N SER A 88 -34.45 -52.36 37.90
CA SER A 88 -33.76 -53.56 38.36
C SER A 88 -34.05 -54.78 37.47
N PRO A 89 -33.16 -55.78 37.42
CA PRO A 89 -33.24 -56.90 36.49
C PRO A 89 -34.11 -58.00 37.08
N ASN A 90 -35.13 -58.43 36.34
CA ASN A 90 -35.78 -59.71 36.59
C ASN A 90 -35.58 -60.64 35.41
N SER A 91 -35.15 -61.83 35.79
CA SER A 91 -34.85 -63.01 35.02
C SER A 91 -35.96 -63.44 34.08
N SER A 92 -35.56 -63.79 32.86
CA SER A 92 -36.01 -65.02 32.22
C SER A 92 -35.01 -65.37 31.12
N ALA A 93 -34.29 -66.46 31.35
CA ALA A 93 -33.50 -67.13 30.35
C ALA A 93 -34.45 -67.66 29.29
N GLU A 94 -34.45 -67.03 28.12
CA GLU A 94 -35.17 -67.48 26.93
C GLU A 94 -34.12 -67.83 25.87
N GLY A 95 -34.31 -69.01 25.27
CA GLY A 95 -33.30 -69.69 24.46
C GLY A 95 -32.80 -68.85 23.30
N VAL A 96 -31.48 -68.85 23.13
CA VAL A 96 -30.79 -68.37 21.93
C VAL A 96 -31.21 -69.26 20.75
N GLU A 97 -32.28 -68.88 20.07
CA GLU A 97 -32.50 -69.29 18.69
C GLU A 97 -31.36 -68.72 17.85
N THR A 98 -30.57 -69.63 17.27
CA THR A 98 -29.65 -69.31 16.17
C THR A 98 -30.49 -68.81 15.01
N VAL A 99 -30.73 -67.50 14.97
CA VAL A 99 -31.30 -66.79 13.82
C VAL A 99 -30.35 -67.05 12.65
N ASN A 100 -30.75 -67.98 11.77
CA ASN A 100 -30.11 -68.17 10.48
C ASN A 100 -30.01 -66.79 9.83
N ALA A 101 -28.81 -66.38 9.45
CA ALA A 101 -28.57 -65.11 8.77
C ALA A 101 -29.30 -65.13 7.41
N GLU A 102 -30.59 -64.83 7.41
CA GLU A 102 -31.35 -64.56 6.21
C GLU A 102 -30.67 -63.41 5.48
N ASP A 103 -30.31 -63.66 4.22
CA ASP A 103 -29.71 -62.71 3.28
C ASP A 103 -30.52 -61.40 3.27
N ARG A 104 -30.11 -60.40 4.06
CA ARG A 104 -30.71 -59.06 4.05
C ARG A 104 -30.37 -58.38 2.73
N SER A 105 -31.29 -58.44 1.77
CA SER A 105 -31.23 -57.61 0.56
C SER A 105 -31.68 -56.20 0.92
N THR A 106 -30.83 -55.20 0.67
CA THR A 106 -31.19 -53.79 0.83
C THR A 106 -31.74 -53.24 -0.50
N PRO A 107 -32.94 -52.65 -0.53
CA PRO A 107 -33.47 -52.01 -1.72
C PRO A 107 -32.66 -50.74 -2.03
N VAL A 108 -32.19 -50.59 -3.28
CA VAL A 108 -31.50 -49.39 -3.76
C VAL A 108 -32.43 -48.65 -4.73
N CYS A 109 -32.85 -47.44 -4.37
CA CYS A 109 -33.66 -46.58 -5.22
C CYS A 109 -32.80 -45.90 -6.29
N PHE A 110 -33.38 -45.64 -7.45
CA PHE A 110 -32.74 -44.83 -8.49
C PHE A 110 -32.77 -43.35 -8.10
N GLU A 111 -31.63 -42.68 -8.26
CA GLU A 111 -31.50 -41.24 -8.06
C GLU A 111 -32.24 -40.48 -9.17
N GLU A 112 -32.81 -39.32 -8.84
CA GLU A 112 -33.53 -38.46 -9.78
C GLU A 112 -32.55 -37.63 -10.60
N SER A 113 -31.93 -38.26 -11.60
CA SER A 113 -30.86 -37.66 -12.40
C SER A 113 -31.12 -37.85 -13.89
N ALA A 114 -30.75 -36.85 -14.70
CA ALA A 114 -30.83 -36.90 -16.15
C ALA A 114 -30.03 -38.09 -16.73
N TRP A 115 -29.00 -38.54 -16.02
CA TRP A 115 -28.20 -39.71 -16.39
C TRP A 115 -28.99 -41.04 -16.34
N ASN A 116 -30.12 -41.08 -15.63
CA ASN A 116 -30.98 -42.27 -15.54
C ASN A 116 -32.07 -42.32 -16.62
N ILE A 117 -32.24 -41.27 -17.44
CA ILE A 117 -33.20 -41.23 -18.55
C ILE A 117 -33.02 -42.39 -19.56
N PRO A 118 -31.80 -42.79 -19.96
CA PRO A 118 -31.60 -43.93 -20.87
C PRO A 118 -32.17 -45.27 -20.35
N LEU A 119 -32.39 -45.40 -19.03
CA LEU A 119 -33.00 -46.58 -18.42
C LEU A 119 -34.45 -46.78 -18.88
N VAL A 120 -35.23 -45.70 -18.85
CA VAL A 120 -36.69 -45.73 -19.12
C VAL A 120 -37.04 -45.43 -20.58
N LEU A 121 -36.04 -45.05 -21.38
CA LEU A 121 -36.23 -44.69 -22.78
C LEU A 121 -36.76 -45.89 -23.59
N GLY A 122 -37.95 -45.70 -24.17
CA GLY A 122 -38.69 -46.74 -24.89
C GLY A 122 -39.27 -47.87 -24.02
N LEU A 123 -39.34 -47.69 -22.68
CA LEU A 123 -40.10 -48.57 -21.78
C LEU A 123 -41.41 -47.93 -21.34
N ALA A 124 -41.38 -46.64 -21.04
CA ALA A 124 -42.58 -45.93 -20.67
C ALA A 124 -43.47 -45.70 -21.91
N ASP A 125 -44.79 -45.83 -21.75
CA ASP A 125 -45.80 -45.52 -22.78
C ASP A 125 -45.91 -43.99 -22.98
N VAL A 126 -44.80 -43.39 -23.41
CA VAL A 126 -44.65 -41.96 -23.70
C VAL A 126 -44.68 -41.71 -25.20
N GLY A 127 -45.18 -40.54 -25.57
CA GLY A 127 -45.22 -40.12 -26.96
C GLY A 127 -43.81 -40.01 -27.55
N TRP A 128 -43.70 -40.14 -28.87
CA TRP A 128 -42.42 -39.98 -29.59
C TRP A 128 -41.74 -38.62 -29.30
N PHE A 129 -42.54 -37.57 -29.07
CA PHE A 129 -42.05 -36.24 -28.71
C PHE A 129 -41.39 -36.21 -27.32
N ASP A 130 -42.01 -36.82 -26.30
CA ASP A 130 -41.44 -36.91 -24.95
C ASP A 130 -40.11 -37.68 -24.97
N ASN A 131 -40.02 -38.75 -25.77
CA ASN A 131 -38.78 -39.51 -25.98
C ASN A 131 -37.69 -38.67 -26.67
N ALA A 132 -38.03 -37.95 -27.74
CA ALA A 132 -37.08 -37.06 -28.42
C ALA A 132 -36.58 -35.95 -27.50
N PHE A 133 -37.47 -35.38 -26.70
CA PHE A 133 -37.14 -34.36 -25.72
C PHE A 133 -36.25 -34.91 -24.59
N ALA A 134 -36.52 -36.12 -24.09
CA ALA A 134 -35.68 -36.78 -23.10
C ALA A 134 -34.24 -37.03 -23.59
N VAL A 135 -34.07 -37.43 -24.86
CA VAL A 135 -32.75 -37.54 -25.49
C VAL A 135 -32.07 -36.17 -25.58
N LEU A 136 -32.81 -35.12 -25.97
CA LEU A 136 -32.29 -33.76 -26.00
C LEU A 136 -31.82 -33.30 -24.60
N LEU A 137 -32.54 -33.66 -23.53
CA LEU A 137 -32.16 -33.33 -22.16
C LEU A 137 -30.84 -34.02 -21.75
N VAL A 138 -30.64 -35.29 -22.11
CA VAL A 138 -29.35 -35.97 -21.85
C VAL A 138 -28.21 -35.29 -22.61
N LEU A 139 -28.42 -34.89 -23.87
CA LEU A 139 -27.43 -34.16 -24.66
C LEU A 139 -27.16 -32.75 -24.09
N LEU A 140 -28.19 -32.06 -23.63
CA LEU A 140 -28.06 -30.76 -22.99
C LEU A 140 -27.26 -30.87 -21.69
N ASN A 141 -27.55 -31.88 -20.87
CA ASN A 141 -26.80 -32.16 -19.65
C ASN A 141 -25.31 -32.40 -19.96
N LEU A 142 -25.03 -33.25 -20.96
CA LEU A 142 -23.67 -33.52 -21.42
C LEU A 142 -22.96 -32.22 -21.85
N LEU A 143 -23.65 -31.39 -22.62
CA LEU A 143 -23.11 -30.11 -23.11
C LEU A 143 -22.85 -29.12 -21.97
N MET A 144 -23.76 -29.01 -21.01
CA MET A 144 -23.61 -28.11 -19.86
C MET A 144 -22.44 -28.56 -18.97
N GLN A 145 -22.41 -29.82 -18.55
CA GLN A 145 -21.32 -30.31 -17.70
C GLN A 145 -19.97 -30.29 -18.43
N GLY A 146 -19.96 -30.61 -19.73
CA GLY A 146 -18.76 -30.47 -20.58
C GLY A 146 -18.28 -29.03 -20.68
N SER A 147 -19.19 -28.07 -20.87
CA SER A 147 -18.87 -26.63 -20.93
C SER A 147 -18.34 -26.11 -19.60
N PHE A 148 -18.96 -26.46 -18.47
CA PHE A 148 -18.43 -26.08 -17.15
C PHE A 148 -17.04 -26.65 -16.91
N THR A 149 -16.82 -27.91 -17.27
CA THR A 149 -15.50 -28.53 -17.19
C THR A 149 -14.46 -27.78 -18.01
N GLN A 150 -14.80 -27.39 -19.24
CA GLN A 150 -13.92 -26.60 -20.10
C GLN A 150 -13.65 -25.21 -19.55
N ILE A 151 -14.66 -24.53 -19.01
CA ILE A 151 -14.52 -23.19 -18.41
C ILE A 151 -13.59 -23.25 -17.19
N LEU A 152 -13.81 -24.21 -16.28
CA LEU A 152 -12.98 -24.38 -15.09
C LEU A 152 -11.52 -24.73 -15.42
N LEU A 153 -11.27 -25.41 -16.53
CA LEU A 153 -9.93 -25.74 -17.02
C LEU A 153 -9.30 -24.65 -17.90
N SER A 154 -10.02 -23.58 -18.21
CA SER A 154 -9.47 -22.50 -19.04
C SER A 154 -8.47 -21.66 -18.26
N GLU A 155 -7.37 -21.27 -18.90
CA GLU A 155 -6.36 -20.38 -18.30
C GLU A 155 -6.96 -19.02 -17.92
N TYR A 156 -7.92 -18.53 -18.70
CA TYR A 156 -8.63 -17.29 -18.41
C TYR A 156 -9.37 -17.33 -17.06
N PHE A 157 -10.02 -18.46 -16.74
CA PHE A 157 -10.74 -18.62 -15.49
C PHE A 157 -9.81 -18.92 -14.31
N MET A 158 -8.77 -19.73 -14.52
CA MET A 158 -7.81 -20.07 -13.48
C MET A 158 -6.81 -18.96 -13.15
N GLY A 159 -6.70 -17.94 -14.02
CA GLY A 159 -5.77 -16.82 -13.87
C GLY A 159 -4.30 -17.22 -14.01
N ASP A 160 -3.45 -16.21 -13.90
CA ASP A 160 -2.00 -16.40 -13.94
C ASP A 160 -1.51 -17.20 -12.72
N PRO A 161 -0.50 -18.07 -12.90
CA PRO A 161 0.10 -18.79 -11.79
C PRO A 161 0.68 -17.81 -10.76
N PHE A 162 0.53 -18.13 -9.48
CA PHE A 162 0.89 -17.23 -8.39
C PHE A 162 2.39 -16.91 -8.37
N GLU A 163 3.23 -17.78 -8.94
CA GLU A 163 4.67 -17.59 -9.14
C GLU A 163 5.00 -16.31 -9.91
N THR A 164 4.13 -15.87 -10.83
CA THR A 164 4.33 -14.60 -11.57
C THR A 164 4.31 -13.38 -10.65
N ARG A 165 3.66 -13.48 -9.49
CA ARG A 165 3.62 -12.43 -8.47
C ARG A 165 4.97 -12.22 -7.80
N VAL A 166 5.87 -13.21 -7.80
CA VAL A 166 7.23 -13.07 -7.27
C VAL A 166 8.01 -12.04 -8.07
N GLN A 167 8.01 -12.14 -9.40
CA GLN A 167 8.72 -11.16 -10.24
C GLN A 167 8.09 -9.77 -10.11
N SER A 168 6.76 -9.67 -10.09
CA SER A 168 6.07 -8.40 -9.87
C SER A 168 6.42 -7.77 -8.51
N ALA A 169 6.62 -8.58 -7.47
CA ALA A 169 7.08 -8.12 -6.16
C ALA A 169 8.52 -7.58 -6.22
N ILE A 170 9.44 -8.30 -6.88
CA ILE A 170 10.83 -7.87 -7.07
C ILE A 170 10.90 -6.55 -7.85
N ASP A 171 10.18 -6.47 -8.97
CA ASP A 171 10.15 -5.29 -9.83
C ASP A 171 9.60 -4.09 -9.06
N TRP A 172 8.50 -4.26 -8.33
CA TRP A 172 7.93 -3.21 -7.49
C TRP A 172 8.90 -2.78 -6.37
N ARG A 173 9.52 -3.74 -5.69
CA ARG A 173 10.46 -3.50 -4.58
C ARG A 173 11.64 -2.65 -5.02
N THR A 174 12.18 -2.94 -6.20
CA THR A 174 13.39 -2.29 -6.74
C THR A 174 13.10 -0.99 -7.48
N SER A 175 11.93 -0.83 -8.09
CA SER A 175 11.61 0.35 -8.91
C SER A 175 10.77 1.42 -8.23
N ILE A 176 9.84 1.03 -7.34
CA ILE A 176 8.81 1.94 -6.80
C ILE A 176 8.92 2.04 -5.28
N ALA A 177 9.10 0.92 -4.58
CA ALA A 177 8.89 0.83 -3.14
C ALA A 177 9.83 1.71 -2.29
N HIS A 178 11.01 2.02 -2.83
CA HIS A 178 12.03 2.88 -2.23
C HIS A 178 12.19 4.23 -2.94
N ASP A 179 11.37 4.58 -3.91
CA ASP A 179 11.52 5.85 -4.62
C ASP A 179 11.13 7.02 -3.70
N SER A 180 12.01 8.02 -3.58
CA SER A 180 11.78 9.20 -2.73
C SER A 180 10.52 9.99 -3.12
N ARG A 181 10.04 9.86 -4.36
CA ARG A 181 8.79 10.49 -4.84
C ARG A 181 7.55 9.98 -4.11
N TYR A 182 7.61 8.80 -3.51
CA TYR A 182 6.51 8.18 -2.77
C TYR A 182 6.72 8.18 -1.25
N LEU A 183 7.69 8.97 -0.77
CA LEU A 183 7.81 9.26 0.66
C LEU A 183 6.54 9.98 1.13
N ASP A 184 6.00 9.53 2.26
CA ASP A 184 4.82 10.19 2.82
C ASP A 184 5.18 11.49 3.57
N LEU A 185 4.15 12.19 4.04
CA LEU A 185 4.32 13.45 4.78
C LEU A 185 4.96 13.26 6.16
N ALA A 186 4.95 12.03 6.69
CA ALA A 186 5.56 11.69 7.97
C ALA A 186 7.00 11.18 7.81
N GLY A 187 7.53 11.17 6.59
CA GLY A 187 8.89 10.72 6.30
C GLY A 187 9.06 9.20 6.38
N THR A 188 8.01 8.42 6.17
CA THR A 188 8.07 6.95 6.07
C THR A 188 8.08 6.49 4.61
N SER A 189 8.83 5.43 4.33
CA SER A 189 8.91 4.85 2.98
C SER A 189 7.61 4.12 2.58
N LEU A 190 7.35 4.06 1.27
CA LEU A 190 6.18 3.36 0.74
C LEU A 190 6.17 1.87 1.12
N VAL A 191 7.32 1.19 1.09
CA VAL A 191 7.42 -0.20 1.54
C VAL A 191 7.03 -0.37 3.01
N SER A 192 7.51 0.51 3.89
CA SER A 192 7.21 0.39 5.32
C SER A 192 5.71 0.50 5.57
N ARG A 193 5.03 1.37 4.83
CA ARG A 193 3.56 1.50 4.87
C ARG A 193 2.83 0.27 4.34
N VAL A 194 3.23 -0.26 3.17
CA VAL A 194 2.63 -1.47 2.57
C VAL A 194 2.76 -2.66 3.53
N CYS A 195 3.95 -2.89 4.06
CA CYS A 195 4.22 -4.01 4.95
C CYS A 195 3.60 -3.87 6.34
N ALA A 196 3.26 -2.64 6.75
CA ALA A 196 2.51 -2.37 7.97
C ALA A 196 0.99 -2.39 7.79
N GLY A 197 0.50 -2.82 6.62
CA GLY A 197 -0.93 -2.91 6.32
C GLY A 197 -1.64 -1.55 6.32
N ASP A 198 -0.97 -0.49 5.88
CA ASP A 198 -1.57 0.84 5.85
C ASP A 198 -2.69 0.95 4.80
N GLY A 199 -3.94 0.94 5.27
CA GLY A 199 -5.13 1.07 4.43
C GLY A 199 -5.35 2.46 3.82
N SER A 200 -4.54 3.47 4.18
CA SER A 200 -4.63 4.83 3.60
C SER A 200 -3.82 4.99 2.31
N LEU A 201 -3.15 3.93 1.85
CA LEU A 201 -2.35 3.95 0.64
C LEU A 201 -3.22 4.09 -0.60
N ILE A 202 -3.00 5.16 -1.38
CA ILE A 202 -3.60 5.34 -2.71
C ILE A 202 -2.76 4.61 -3.78
N LEU A 203 -1.45 4.61 -3.60
CA LEU A 203 -0.49 3.92 -4.46
C LEU A 203 -0.09 2.58 -3.83
N SER A 204 0.13 1.57 -4.66
CA SER A 204 0.47 0.21 -4.23
C SER A 204 -0.61 -0.48 -3.37
N THR A 205 -1.88 -0.13 -3.60
CA THR A 205 -3.04 -0.82 -3.00
C THR A 205 -3.01 -2.31 -3.29
N VAL A 206 -2.64 -2.70 -4.51
CA VAL A 206 -2.52 -4.11 -4.93
C VAL A 206 -1.49 -4.85 -4.08
N GLN A 207 -0.33 -4.25 -3.79
CA GLN A 207 0.70 -4.87 -2.97
C GLN A 207 0.26 -4.94 -1.50
N ALA A 208 -0.38 -3.89 -0.99
CA ALA A 208 -0.92 -3.89 0.37
C ALA A 208 -2.02 -4.95 0.57
N THR A 209 -2.97 -5.06 -0.37
CA THR A 209 -4.02 -6.10 -0.31
C THR A 209 -3.44 -7.50 -0.50
N LEU A 210 -2.44 -7.67 -1.36
CA LEU A 210 -1.75 -8.94 -1.54
C LEU A 210 -1.05 -9.40 -0.24
N ILE A 211 -0.32 -8.50 0.42
CA ILE A 211 0.31 -8.79 1.72
C ILE A 211 -0.74 -9.12 2.79
N GLN A 212 -1.84 -8.36 2.82
CA GLN A 212 -2.94 -8.64 3.74
C GLN A 212 -3.55 -10.01 3.50
N GLN A 213 -3.83 -10.38 2.24
CA GLN A 213 -4.34 -11.70 1.87
C GLN A 213 -3.36 -12.82 2.23
N ILE A 214 -2.06 -12.63 1.99
CA ILE A 214 -1.03 -13.61 2.39
C ILE A 214 -1.02 -13.78 3.91
N ASN A 215 -1.04 -12.67 4.67
CA ASN A 215 -1.05 -12.72 6.13
C ASN A 215 -2.31 -13.39 6.65
N ASP A 216 -3.49 -13.10 6.10
CA ASP A 216 -4.75 -13.68 6.53
C ASP A 216 -4.83 -15.17 6.18
N PHE A 217 -4.42 -15.56 4.97
CA PHE A 217 -4.40 -16.96 4.51
C PHE A 217 -3.44 -17.81 5.35
N LEU A 218 -2.23 -17.30 5.59
CA LEU A 218 -1.19 -17.96 6.37
C LEU A 218 -1.32 -17.71 7.89
N GLY A 219 -2.30 -16.91 8.35
CA GLY A 219 -2.43 -16.55 9.76
C GLY A 219 -1.17 -15.94 10.39
N LEU A 220 -0.45 -15.10 9.63
CA LEU A 220 0.80 -14.44 10.05
C LEU A 220 0.54 -13.03 10.55
N GLN A 221 1.36 -12.58 11.50
CA GLN A 221 1.48 -11.15 11.79
C GLN A 221 2.30 -10.42 10.72
N ALA A 222 2.20 -9.09 10.70
CA ALA A 222 2.88 -8.23 9.71
C ALA A 222 4.41 -8.45 9.68
N THR A 223 5.03 -8.74 10.83
CA THR A 223 6.49 -8.91 10.96
C THR A 223 6.96 -10.36 10.98
N GLU A 224 6.05 -11.34 10.96
CA GLU A 224 6.40 -12.76 11.05
C GLU A 224 6.68 -13.36 9.66
N PHE A 225 7.78 -14.12 9.55
CA PHE A 225 8.20 -14.80 8.32
C PHE A 225 8.32 -16.32 8.45
N ASP A 226 7.84 -16.87 9.57
CA ASP A 226 7.81 -18.29 9.85
C ASP A 226 6.38 -18.79 9.79
N PHE A 227 6.15 -19.85 9.00
CA PHE A 227 4.84 -20.42 8.82
C PHE A 227 4.68 -21.69 9.66
N ASN A 228 3.51 -21.86 10.26
CA ASN A 228 3.15 -23.07 10.99
C ASN A 228 2.34 -24.00 10.09
N PHE A 229 2.31 -25.30 10.37
CA PHE A 229 1.50 -26.26 9.61
C PHE A 229 -0.03 -26.05 9.76
N TRP A 230 -0.47 -25.33 10.79
CA TRP A 230 -1.88 -25.17 11.16
C TRP A 230 -2.38 -23.74 10.86
N GLN A 231 -2.42 -23.38 9.58
CA GLN A 231 -2.89 -22.07 9.14
C GLN A 231 -4.37 -22.10 8.76
N PRO A 232 -5.14 -21.06 9.11
CA PRO A 232 -6.59 -21.04 8.93
C PRO A 232 -6.97 -21.21 7.45
N GLY A 233 -6.29 -20.51 6.53
CA GLY A 233 -6.55 -20.61 5.09
C GLY A 233 -6.26 -21.99 4.52
N THR A 234 -5.11 -22.58 4.85
CA THR A 234 -4.74 -23.93 4.42
C THR A 234 -5.71 -24.99 4.94
N LEU A 235 -6.11 -24.91 6.21
CA LEU A 235 -7.07 -25.85 6.80
C LEU A 235 -8.45 -25.72 6.16
N LEU A 236 -8.91 -24.50 5.92
CA LEU A 236 -10.18 -24.27 5.24
C LEU A 236 -10.14 -24.80 3.81
N CYS A 237 -9.05 -24.55 3.07
CA CYS A 237 -8.86 -25.12 1.73
C CYS A 237 -8.91 -26.65 1.73
N MET A 238 -8.22 -27.27 2.69
CA MET A 238 -8.23 -28.73 2.86
C MET A 238 -9.62 -29.27 3.19
N LEU A 239 -10.40 -28.56 4.02
CA LEU A 239 -11.78 -28.92 4.32
C LEU A 239 -12.68 -28.77 3.09
N CYS A 240 -12.54 -27.71 2.30
CA CYS A 240 -13.27 -27.54 1.05
C CYS A 240 -12.91 -28.61 0.02
N ILE A 241 -11.64 -28.95 -0.13
CA ILE A 241 -11.18 -30.04 -1.01
C ILE A 241 -11.71 -31.40 -0.52
N LEU A 242 -11.74 -31.63 0.80
CA LEU A 242 -12.32 -32.84 1.38
C LEU A 242 -13.81 -32.94 1.09
N LEU A 243 -14.58 -31.88 1.37
CA LEU A 243 -16.02 -31.81 1.12
C LEU A 243 -16.31 -32.00 -0.37
N TRP A 244 -15.58 -31.28 -1.22
CA TRP A 244 -15.67 -31.41 -2.68
C TRP A 244 -15.40 -32.84 -3.16
N SER A 245 -14.32 -33.45 -2.66
CA SER A 245 -13.98 -34.84 -2.97
C SER A 245 -15.11 -35.78 -2.53
N LEU A 246 -15.66 -35.61 -1.33
CA LEU A 246 -16.77 -36.41 -0.83
C LEU A 246 -18.02 -36.29 -1.70
N CYS A 247 -18.36 -35.08 -2.18
CA CYS A 247 -19.48 -34.87 -3.11
C CYS A 247 -19.26 -35.64 -4.43
N VAL A 248 -18.06 -35.56 -5.02
CA VAL A 248 -17.76 -36.27 -6.28
C VAL A 248 -17.71 -37.79 -6.09
N TYR A 249 -17.09 -38.28 -5.02
CA TYR A 249 -17.03 -39.72 -4.74
C TYR A 249 -18.40 -40.30 -4.41
N LYS A 250 -19.30 -39.52 -3.78
CA LYS A 250 -20.72 -39.89 -3.62
C LYS A 250 -21.40 -40.03 -4.98
N ALA A 251 -21.22 -39.06 -5.88
CA ALA A 251 -21.84 -39.07 -7.21
C ALA A 251 -21.33 -40.21 -8.12
N THR A 252 -20.10 -40.70 -7.92
CA THR A 252 -19.50 -41.78 -8.73
C THR A 252 -19.76 -43.19 -8.17
N GLY A 253 -20.30 -43.30 -6.95
CA GLY A 253 -20.49 -44.56 -6.20
C GLY A 253 -21.53 -45.54 -6.75
N LEU A 254 -22.18 -45.27 -7.89
CA LEU A 254 -23.21 -46.15 -8.43
C LEU A 254 -22.60 -47.40 -9.10
N ARG A 255 -22.78 -48.59 -8.50
CA ARG A 255 -22.32 -49.87 -9.08
C ARG A 255 -23.46 -50.76 -9.52
N ILE A 256 -23.80 -50.70 -10.81
CA ILE A 256 -24.73 -51.62 -11.46
C ILE A 256 -24.01 -52.95 -11.73
N LYS A 257 -24.39 -54.02 -11.03
CA LYS A 257 -24.14 -55.40 -11.50
C LYS A 257 -25.39 -55.88 -12.23
N ALA A 258 -25.39 -55.80 -13.56
CA ALA A 258 -26.46 -56.35 -14.38
C ALA A 258 -26.17 -57.82 -14.74
N SER A 259 -27.08 -58.72 -14.39
CA SER A 259 -27.10 -60.10 -14.90
C SER A 259 -28.48 -60.37 -15.51
N ALA A 260 -28.49 -60.46 -16.85
CA ALA A 260 -29.62 -60.74 -17.78
C ALA A 260 -30.81 -59.75 -17.77
N THR A 261 -31.69 -59.81 -18.82
CA THR A 261 -33.10 -59.33 -19.17
C THR A 261 -34.52 -59.93 -18.87
N ASP A 262 -35.47 -59.33 -18.13
CA ASP A 262 -36.93 -59.58 -18.16
C ASP A 262 -37.69 -58.45 -17.42
N PHE A 263 -38.83 -57.97 -17.90
CA PHE A 263 -39.59 -56.87 -17.27
C PHE A 263 -41.06 -57.28 -17.15
N ARG A 264 -41.53 -57.48 -15.92
CA ARG A 264 -42.94 -57.81 -15.62
C ARG A 264 -43.41 -57.05 -14.39
N ASP A 265 -44.65 -56.56 -14.42
CA ASP A 265 -45.34 -56.01 -13.24
C ASP A 265 -44.60 -54.89 -12.50
N ASN A 266 -44.04 -53.90 -13.22
CA ASN A 266 -43.21 -52.81 -12.68
C ASN A 266 -41.90 -53.25 -11.99
N THR A 267 -41.57 -54.53 -12.05
CA THR A 267 -40.28 -55.07 -11.62
C THR A 267 -39.37 -55.31 -12.82
N ILE A 268 -38.14 -54.77 -12.75
CA ILE A 268 -37.07 -55.10 -13.69
C ILE A 268 -36.47 -56.42 -13.22
N HIS A 269 -37.00 -57.55 -13.68
CA HIS A 269 -36.38 -58.84 -13.40
C HIS A 269 -34.99 -58.92 -14.03
N CYS A 270 -34.81 -58.37 -15.23
CA CYS A 270 -33.55 -58.44 -15.95
C CYS A 270 -33.46 -57.29 -17.07
N LEU A 271 -32.28 -56.82 -17.57
CA LEU A 271 -32.01 -55.58 -18.40
C LEU A 271 -31.41 -55.84 -19.84
N SER A 272 -31.95 -55.25 -20.94
CA SER A 272 -31.57 -55.59 -22.36
C SER A 272 -30.12 -55.25 -22.66
N TRP A 273 -29.41 -56.06 -23.47
CA TRP A 273 -27.97 -55.83 -23.70
C TRP A 273 -27.69 -54.44 -24.27
N GLY A 274 -28.54 -53.93 -25.16
CA GLY A 274 -28.45 -52.56 -25.67
C GLY A 274 -28.65 -51.48 -24.59
N ARG A 275 -29.59 -51.68 -23.65
CA ARG A 275 -29.80 -50.74 -22.53
C ARG A 275 -28.70 -50.85 -21.47
N ALA A 276 -28.23 -52.06 -21.18
CA ALA A 276 -27.09 -52.29 -20.31
C ALA A 276 -25.84 -51.60 -20.85
N LEU A 277 -25.60 -51.71 -22.17
CA LEU A 277 -24.52 -51.00 -22.85
C LEU A 277 -24.73 -49.48 -22.80
N ALA A 278 -25.95 -48.99 -23.06
CA ALA A 278 -26.25 -47.55 -22.98
C ALA A 278 -25.99 -47.01 -21.58
N LEU A 279 -26.50 -47.66 -20.53
CA LEU A 279 -26.24 -47.28 -19.14
C LEU A 279 -24.76 -47.36 -18.78
N LEU A 280 -24.04 -48.37 -19.27
CA LEU A 280 -22.60 -48.47 -19.06
C LEU A 280 -21.86 -47.30 -19.72
N ILE A 281 -22.21 -46.94 -20.95
CA ILE A 281 -21.63 -45.79 -21.66
C ILE A 281 -21.94 -44.50 -20.89
N THR A 282 -23.20 -44.29 -20.52
CA THR A 282 -23.64 -43.13 -19.74
C THR A 282 -22.91 -43.03 -18.41
N TYR A 283 -22.73 -44.15 -17.71
CA TYR A 283 -21.96 -44.21 -16.47
C TYR A 283 -20.49 -43.87 -16.68
N ILE A 284 -19.84 -44.42 -17.72
CA ILE A 284 -18.44 -44.11 -18.05
C ILE A 284 -18.29 -42.61 -18.36
N ILE A 285 -19.23 -42.02 -19.10
CA ILE A 285 -19.22 -40.59 -19.41
C ILE A 285 -19.41 -39.76 -18.14
N ARG A 286 -20.42 -40.08 -17.30
CA ARG A 286 -20.66 -39.40 -16.00
C ARG A 286 -19.43 -39.48 -15.11
N ALA A 287 -18.82 -40.66 -14.96
CA ALA A 287 -17.61 -40.86 -14.17
C ALA A 287 -16.41 -40.10 -14.75
N GLY A 288 -16.28 -40.05 -16.08
CA GLY A 288 -15.25 -39.27 -16.76
C GLY A 288 -15.38 -37.78 -16.48
N ILE A 289 -16.57 -37.20 -16.70
CA ILE A 289 -16.86 -35.79 -16.42
C ILE A 289 -16.65 -35.47 -14.94
N ALA A 290 -17.19 -36.29 -14.03
CA ALA A 290 -17.01 -36.12 -12.60
C ALA A 290 -15.53 -36.16 -12.18
N SER A 291 -14.72 -37.02 -12.80
CA SER A 291 -13.26 -37.08 -12.53
C SER A 291 -12.53 -35.83 -13.02
N VAL A 292 -12.87 -35.32 -14.20
CA VAL A 292 -12.27 -34.07 -14.71
C VAL A 292 -12.72 -32.87 -13.85
N LEU A 293 -14.00 -32.82 -13.46
CA LEU A 293 -14.51 -31.81 -12.54
C LEU A 293 -13.84 -31.89 -11.17
N LEU A 294 -13.57 -33.09 -10.65
CA LEU A 294 -12.81 -33.26 -9.39
C LEU A 294 -11.46 -32.55 -9.47
N VAL A 295 -10.69 -32.84 -10.52
CA VAL A 295 -9.36 -32.24 -10.73
C VAL A 295 -9.46 -30.74 -10.96
N ALA A 296 -10.39 -30.29 -11.81
CA ALA A 296 -10.59 -28.87 -12.10
C ALA A 296 -11.01 -28.08 -10.85
N GLY A 297 -11.94 -28.63 -10.05
CA GLY A 297 -12.38 -28.02 -8.80
C GLY A 297 -11.28 -27.98 -7.74
N ILE A 298 -10.46 -29.03 -7.63
CA ILE A 298 -9.28 -29.04 -6.75
C ILE A 298 -8.29 -27.95 -7.17
N LEU A 299 -7.96 -27.85 -8.47
CA LEU A 299 -7.04 -26.82 -8.98
C LEU A 299 -7.59 -25.42 -8.74
N TRP A 300 -8.89 -25.20 -8.93
CA TRP A 300 -9.54 -23.92 -8.69
C TRP A 300 -9.53 -23.53 -7.21
N LEU A 301 -9.90 -24.45 -6.31
CA LEU A 301 -9.85 -24.23 -4.86
C LEU A 301 -8.42 -23.98 -4.37
N ALA A 302 -7.45 -24.73 -4.88
CA ALA A 302 -6.05 -24.57 -4.51
C ALA A 302 -5.44 -23.25 -5.01
N ARG A 303 -5.94 -22.66 -6.10
CA ARG A 303 -5.47 -21.33 -6.57
C ARG A 303 -6.15 -20.15 -5.89
N THR A 304 -7.22 -20.38 -5.13
CA THR A 304 -7.97 -19.31 -4.48
C THR A 304 -7.22 -18.87 -3.21
N THR A 305 -6.74 -17.61 -3.19
CA THR A 305 -5.94 -17.06 -2.08
C THR A 305 -6.77 -16.34 -1.03
N SER A 306 -7.96 -15.86 -1.42
CA SER A 306 -8.92 -15.22 -0.50
C SER A 306 -9.77 -16.26 0.22
N ILE A 307 -9.82 -16.18 1.55
CA ILE A 307 -10.62 -17.07 2.41
C ILE A 307 -12.11 -17.00 2.06
N GLU A 308 -12.63 -15.79 1.81
CA GLU A 308 -14.04 -15.56 1.46
C GLU A 308 -14.39 -16.20 0.11
N GLU A 309 -13.55 -15.97 -0.90
CA GLU A 309 -13.72 -16.56 -2.23
C GLU A 309 -13.63 -18.08 -2.19
N LEU A 310 -12.80 -18.64 -1.32
CA LEU A 310 -12.62 -20.08 -1.20
C LEU A 310 -13.92 -20.79 -0.77
N MET A 311 -14.64 -20.21 0.20
CA MET A 311 -15.96 -20.72 0.61
C MET A 311 -16.98 -20.60 -0.51
N LEU A 312 -17.03 -19.44 -1.18
CA LEU A 312 -17.95 -19.19 -2.30
C LEU A 312 -17.69 -20.15 -3.47
N ASN A 313 -16.42 -20.36 -3.83
CA ASN A 313 -16.01 -21.26 -4.90
C ASN A 313 -16.35 -22.72 -4.56
N SER A 314 -16.18 -23.14 -3.30
CA SER A 314 -16.58 -24.48 -2.85
C SER A 314 -18.08 -24.72 -2.99
N VAL A 315 -18.92 -23.72 -2.68
CA VAL A 315 -20.38 -23.83 -2.83
C VAL A 315 -20.78 -23.84 -4.30
N ALA A 316 -20.17 -22.97 -5.12
CA ALA A 316 -20.42 -22.92 -6.56
C ALA A 316 -20.09 -24.26 -7.25
N LEU A 317 -18.99 -24.91 -6.86
CA LEU A 317 -18.62 -26.23 -7.35
C LEU A 317 -19.70 -27.28 -7.06
N ASN A 318 -20.28 -27.27 -5.86
CA ASN A 318 -21.38 -28.19 -5.54
C ASN A 318 -22.60 -27.95 -6.45
N ALA A 319 -22.96 -26.68 -6.69
CA ALA A 319 -24.05 -26.35 -7.60
C ALA A 319 -23.81 -26.82 -9.04
N ILE A 320 -22.55 -26.89 -9.50
CA ILE A 320 -22.18 -27.41 -10.82
C ILE A 320 -22.39 -28.94 -10.90
N LEU A 321 -22.13 -29.69 -9.82
CA LEU A 321 -22.40 -31.13 -9.79
C LEU A 321 -23.90 -31.42 -9.86
N ASP A 322 -24.73 -30.63 -9.17
CA ASP A 322 -26.17 -30.85 -9.07
C ASP A 322 -26.96 -30.40 -10.32
N VAL A 323 -26.27 -29.90 -11.37
CA VAL A 323 -26.89 -29.45 -12.63
C VAL A 323 -27.73 -30.55 -13.28
N ASP A 324 -27.30 -31.80 -13.25
CA ASP A 324 -28.06 -32.89 -13.86
C ASP A 324 -29.35 -33.24 -13.11
N GLU A 325 -29.38 -32.99 -11.80
CA GLU A 325 -30.58 -33.12 -10.97
C GLU A 325 -31.54 -31.95 -11.24
N PHE A 326 -31.04 -30.72 -11.33
CA PHE A 326 -31.86 -29.55 -11.66
C PHE A 326 -32.47 -29.65 -13.06
N LEU A 327 -31.71 -30.11 -14.05
CA LEU A 327 -32.25 -30.39 -15.39
C LEU A 327 -33.31 -31.48 -15.36
N PHE A 328 -33.10 -32.52 -14.54
CA PHE A 328 -34.05 -33.60 -14.40
C PHE A 328 -35.38 -33.12 -13.80
N GLU A 329 -35.32 -32.48 -12.64
CA GLU A 329 -36.50 -32.02 -11.90
C GLU A 329 -37.25 -30.92 -12.65
N GLY A 330 -36.51 -29.94 -13.20
CA GLY A 330 -37.10 -28.77 -13.83
C GLY A 330 -37.59 -28.99 -15.26
N MET A 331 -36.97 -29.91 -16.02
CA MET A 331 -37.23 -30.03 -17.45
C MET A 331 -37.73 -31.41 -17.88
N THR A 332 -37.57 -32.50 -17.12
CA THR A 332 -38.03 -33.82 -17.59
C THR A 332 -39.56 -33.90 -17.66
N PRO A 333 -40.16 -34.45 -18.74
CA PRO A 333 -41.60 -34.67 -18.80
C PRO A 333 -42.12 -35.48 -17.61
N ILE A 334 -43.23 -35.05 -17.00
CA ILE A 334 -43.83 -35.65 -15.80
C ILE A 334 -44.02 -37.17 -15.94
N LYS A 335 -44.34 -37.66 -17.14
CA LYS A 335 -44.49 -39.11 -17.41
C LYS A 335 -43.16 -39.87 -17.26
N ILE A 336 -42.05 -39.29 -17.68
CA ILE A 336 -40.72 -39.88 -17.57
C ILE A 336 -40.23 -39.79 -16.12
N GLN A 337 -40.49 -38.67 -15.43
CA GLN A 337 -40.24 -38.55 -13.99
C GLN A 337 -41.00 -39.62 -13.21
N HIS A 338 -42.31 -39.80 -13.47
CA HIS A 338 -43.10 -40.87 -12.87
C HIS A 338 -42.59 -42.25 -13.24
N ALA A 339 -42.18 -42.48 -14.50
CA ALA A 339 -41.61 -43.75 -14.90
C ALA A 339 -40.36 -44.08 -14.06
N ILE A 340 -39.42 -43.13 -13.91
CA ILE A 340 -38.21 -43.32 -13.10
C ILE A 340 -38.55 -43.51 -11.61
N ARG A 341 -39.46 -42.69 -11.05
CA ARG A 341 -39.92 -42.84 -9.66
C ARG A 341 -40.68 -44.14 -9.39
N SER A 342 -41.33 -44.70 -10.41
CA SER A 342 -42.09 -45.95 -10.32
C SER A 342 -41.23 -47.20 -10.49
N VAL A 343 -39.96 -47.07 -10.88
CA VAL A 343 -39.06 -48.21 -10.97
C VAL A 343 -38.83 -48.75 -9.56
N GLU A 344 -39.25 -50.00 -9.33
CA GLU A 344 -39.05 -50.65 -8.04
C GLU A 344 -37.55 -50.74 -7.71
N PRO A 345 -37.15 -50.43 -6.46
CA PRO A 345 -35.74 -50.46 -6.08
C PRO A 345 -35.11 -51.83 -6.30
N ILE A 346 -33.91 -51.84 -6.88
CA ILE A 346 -33.19 -53.10 -7.16
C ILE A 346 -32.69 -53.68 -5.83
N SER A 347 -33.06 -54.93 -5.56
CA SER A 347 -32.56 -55.67 -4.41
C SER A 347 -31.15 -56.19 -4.69
N VAL A 348 -30.13 -55.51 -4.14
CA VAL A 348 -28.73 -55.91 -4.30
C VAL A 348 -28.30 -56.72 -3.08
N LYS A 349 -27.78 -57.94 -3.30
CA LYS A 349 -27.12 -58.71 -2.24
C LYS A 349 -25.73 -58.13 -1.97
N TYR A 350 -25.59 -57.37 -0.88
CA TYR A 350 -24.29 -56.87 -0.42
C TYR A 350 -23.60 -57.92 0.44
N SER A 351 -22.47 -58.45 -0.05
CA SER A 351 -21.56 -59.20 0.82
C SER A 351 -20.85 -58.23 1.76
N HIS A 352 -20.82 -58.55 3.06
CA HIS A 352 -20.14 -57.74 4.08
C HIS A 352 -18.68 -57.42 3.70
N ARG A 353 -17.94 -58.39 3.17
CA ARG A 353 -16.56 -58.19 2.69
C ARG A 353 -16.47 -57.18 1.55
N ARG A 354 -17.43 -57.20 0.63
CA ARG A 354 -17.46 -56.27 -0.51
C ARG A 354 -17.74 -54.85 -0.05
N SER A 355 -18.72 -54.65 0.84
CA SER A 355 -19.03 -53.34 1.41
C SER A 355 -17.82 -52.76 2.15
N GLN A 356 -17.13 -53.57 2.98
CA GLN A 356 -15.92 -53.12 3.67
C GLN A 356 -14.78 -52.72 2.73
N VAL A 357 -14.51 -53.53 1.69
CA VAL A 357 -13.47 -53.21 0.70
C VAL A 357 -13.84 -51.95 -0.07
N GLU A 358 -15.11 -51.77 -0.43
CA GLU A 358 -15.59 -50.58 -1.13
C GLU A 358 -15.43 -49.32 -0.28
N SER A 359 -15.90 -49.34 0.97
CA SER A 359 -15.70 -48.23 1.91
C SER A 359 -14.23 -47.93 2.16
N MET A 360 -13.38 -48.96 2.28
CA MET A 360 -11.93 -48.79 2.44
C MET A 360 -11.29 -48.16 1.20
N VAL A 361 -11.67 -48.59 -0.01
CA VAL A 361 -11.17 -48.02 -1.27
C VAL A 361 -11.60 -46.55 -1.38
N HIS A 362 -12.85 -46.22 -1.08
CA HIS A 362 -13.32 -44.83 -1.08
C HIS A 362 -12.59 -43.98 -0.05
N PHE A 363 -12.42 -44.47 1.17
CA PHE A 363 -11.67 -43.77 2.21
C PHE A 363 -10.22 -43.52 1.79
N LEU A 364 -9.52 -44.54 1.28
CA LEU A 364 -8.15 -44.41 0.80
C LEU A 364 -8.04 -43.48 -0.41
N ALA A 365 -9.01 -43.50 -1.33
CA ALA A 365 -9.05 -42.62 -2.48
C ALA A 365 -9.25 -41.16 -2.07
N VAL A 366 -10.21 -40.85 -1.19
CA VAL A 366 -10.42 -39.51 -0.63
C VAL A 366 -9.18 -39.03 0.11
N LEU A 367 -8.62 -39.87 0.99
CA LEU A 367 -7.41 -39.53 1.74
C LEU A 367 -6.23 -39.26 0.81
N ALA A 368 -6.03 -40.09 -0.22
CA ALA A 368 -4.97 -39.91 -1.20
C ALA A 368 -5.18 -38.64 -2.03
N THR A 369 -6.41 -38.33 -2.46
CA THR A 369 -6.73 -37.09 -3.18
C THR A 369 -6.44 -35.87 -2.32
N VAL A 370 -6.93 -35.83 -1.08
CA VAL A 370 -6.71 -34.71 -0.14
C VAL A 370 -5.23 -34.54 0.19
N LEU A 371 -4.51 -35.63 0.48
CA LEU A 371 -3.07 -35.59 0.77
C LEU A 371 -2.24 -35.17 -0.45
N ALA A 372 -2.59 -35.64 -1.65
CA ALA A 372 -1.92 -35.24 -2.88
C ALA A 372 -2.14 -33.75 -3.16
N SER A 373 -3.38 -33.24 -3.05
CA SER A 373 -3.67 -31.81 -3.20
C SER A 373 -2.89 -30.97 -2.19
N TYR A 374 -2.76 -31.44 -0.94
CA TYR A 374 -1.95 -30.77 0.06
C TYR A 374 -0.48 -30.68 -0.35
N LEU A 375 0.15 -31.82 -0.65
CA LEU A 375 1.59 -31.90 -0.90
C LEU A 375 2.02 -31.25 -2.23
N PHE A 376 1.20 -31.39 -3.27
CA PHE A 376 1.56 -30.96 -4.62
C PHE A 376 0.99 -29.60 -5.03
N LEU A 377 -0.04 -29.10 -4.35
CA LEU A 377 -0.67 -27.81 -4.69
C LEU A 377 -0.55 -26.81 -3.54
N LEU A 378 -1.00 -27.16 -2.34
CA LEU A 378 -1.07 -26.20 -1.23
C LEU A 378 0.30 -25.89 -0.61
N VAL A 379 1.17 -26.89 -0.41
CA VAL A 379 2.51 -26.63 0.14
C VAL A 379 3.32 -25.71 -0.79
N PRO A 380 3.44 -25.98 -2.11
CA PRO A 380 4.11 -25.05 -3.02
C PRO A 380 3.48 -23.66 -3.04
N LEU A 381 2.15 -23.55 -3.02
CA LEU A 381 1.47 -22.25 -2.95
C LEU A 381 1.87 -21.46 -1.70
N CYS A 382 1.90 -22.10 -0.53
CA CYS A 382 2.29 -21.46 0.72
C CYS A 382 3.76 -21.00 0.67
N GLU A 383 4.66 -21.81 0.11
CA GLU A 383 6.05 -21.44 -0.10
C GLU A 383 6.20 -20.24 -1.07
N THR A 384 5.43 -20.21 -2.16
CA THR A 384 5.41 -19.09 -3.10
C THR A 384 4.83 -17.82 -2.45
N MET A 385 3.74 -17.91 -1.68
CA MET A 385 3.19 -16.80 -0.89
C MET A 385 4.22 -16.23 0.09
N MET A 386 4.95 -17.10 0.78
CA MET A 386 6.03 -16.69 1.68
C MET A 386 7.17 -16.01 0.93
N THR A 387 7.52 -16.52 -0.25
CA THR A 387 8.53 -15.90 -1.12
C THR A 387 8.10 -14.51 -1.54
N VAL A 388 6.87 -14.34 -2.02
CA VAL A 388 6.29 -13.02 -2.36
C VAL A 388 6.35 -12.07 -1.16
N LYS A 389 5.94 -12.53 0.03
CA LYS A 389 6.00 -11.70 1.25
C LYS A 389 7.44 -11.28 1.58
N ARG A 390 8.42 -12.18 1.43
CA ARG A 390 9.83 -11.86 1.66
C ARG A 390 10.35 -10.83 0.66
N GLU A 391 10.08 -11.01 -0.63
CA GLU A 391 10.48 -10.05 -1.66
C GLU A 391 9.88 -8.66 -1.43
N LEU A 392 8.64 -8.58 -0.92
CA LEU A 392 7.98 -7.30 -0.61
C LEU A 392 8.46 -6.66 0.69
N CYS A 393 8.65 -7.46 1.76
CA CYS A 393 8.70 -6.95 3.13
C CYS A 393 9.90 -7.36 3.97
N ASP A 394 10.75 -8.25 3.48
CA ASP A 394 11.98 -8.62 4.19
C ASP A 394 13.05 -7.52 4.06
N GLY A 395 14.08 -7.60 4.92
CA GLY A 395 15.21 -6.69 4.92
C GLY A 395 14.89 -5.26 5.43
N GLN A 396 15.75 -4.31 5.03
CA GLN A 396 15.62 -2.91 5.43
C GLN A 396 14.50 -2.24 4.62
N ARG A 397 13.50 -1.74 5.33
CA ARG A 397 12.33 -1.06 4.75
C ARG A 397 12.41 0.46 4.92
N ASN A 398 13.13 0.90 5.94
CA ASN A 398 13.16 2.29 6.37
C ASN A 398 14.23 3.12 5.61
N PHE A 399 14.16 3.14 4.27
CA PHE A 399 14.97 4.06 3.46
C PHE A 399 14.29 4.39 2.14
N VAL A 400 14.72 5.48 1.51
CA VAL A 400 14.36 5.86 0.14
C VAL A 400 15.61 6.23 -0.67
N VAL A 401 15.49 6.17 -1.99
CA VAL A 401 16.54 6.47 -2.96
C VAL A 401 15.99 7.42 -4.02
N ALA A 402 16.80 8.40 -4.41
CA ALA A 402 16.55 9.31 -5.51
C ALA A 402 17.74 9.31 -6.46
N TYR A 403 17.51 9.21 -7.77
CA TYR A 403 18.56 9.40 -8.76
C TYR A 403 18.54 10.85 -9.26
N ASN A 404 19.61 11.59 -8.99
CA ASN A 404 19.76 12.94 -9.52
C ASN A 404 20.37 12.86 -10.92
N THR A 405 19.58 13.17 -11.95
CA THR A 405 19.97 13.03 -13.36
C THR A 405 21.07 13.99 -13.81
N GLU A 406 21.20 15.15 -13.16
CA GLU A 406 22.23 16.15 -13.48
C GLU A 406 23.61 15.72 -12.95
N THR A 407 23.63 15.23 -11.71
CA THR A 407 24.87 14.77 -11.06
C THR A 407 25.23 13.33 -11.39
N GLN A 408 24.27 12.55 -11.91
CA GLN A 408 24.37 11.10 -12.15
C GLN A 408 24.68 10.29 -10.89
N VAL A 409 24.23 10.77 -9.72
CA VAL A 409 24.42 10.12 -8.42
C VAL A 409 23.08 9.70 -7.84
N SER A 410 23.03 8.47 -7.31
CA SER A 410 21.94 7.98 -6.47
C SER A 410 22.16 8.42 -5.03
N TRP A 411 21.20 9.15 -4.47
CA TRP A 411 21.19 9.60 -3.08
C TRP A 411 20.22 8.74 -2.29
N GLY A 412 20.66 8.22 -1.15
CA GLY A 412 19.83 7.47 -0.21
C GLY A 412 19.55 8.29 1.05
N MET A 413 18.39 8.10 1.65
CA MET A 413 18.02 8.67 2.95
C MET A 413 17.32 7.60 3.78
N ASP A 414 17.77 7.41 5.03
CA ASP A 414 17.04 6.59 5.99
C ASP A 414 15.72 7.29 6.35
N THR A 415 14.63 6.52 6.38
CA THR A 415 13.30 7.03 6.71
C THR A 415 12.95 6.69 8.15
N GLU A 416 11.98 7.40 8.70
CA GLU A 416 11.47 7.07 10.03
C GLU A 416 10.77 5.69 10.03
N ASP A 417 10.91 4.99 11.14
CA ASP A 417 10.21 3.72 11.34
C ASP A 417 8.72 3.98 11.57
N ILE A 418 7.87 3.30 10.81
CA ILE A 418 6.42 3.54 10.86
C ILE A 418 5.80 3.25 12.22
N ALA A 419 6.34 2.29 13.00
CA ALA A 419 5.85 2.04 14.35
C ALA A 419 6.24 3.20 15.29
N THR A 420 7.43 3.76 15.11
CA THR A 420 7.90 4.93 15.84
C THR A 420 7.07 6.18 15.53
N VAL A 421 6.79 6.45 14.25
CA VAL A 421 5.91 7.56 13.83
C VAL A 421 4.51 7.41 14.40
N ARG A 422 3.92 6.21 14.32
CA ARG A 422 2.59 5.94 14.90
C ARG A 422 2.59 6.08 16.43
N ALA A 423 3.68 5.71 17.10
CA ALA A 423 3.79 5.82 18.56
C ALA A 423 4.02 7.25 19.03
N SER A 424 4.78 8.07 18.27
CA SER A 424 5.12 9.44 18.66
C SER A 424 3.95 10.40 18.50
N TYR A 425 2.95 10.08 17.65
CA TYR A 425 1.84 10.97 17.29
C TYR A 425 2.27 12.38 16.85
N GLN A 426 3.54 12.55 16.46
CA GLN A 426 4.04 13.84 16.02
C GLN A 426 3.61 14.06 14.57
N LEU A 427 2.47 14.73 14.41
CA LEU A 427 2.01 15.17 13.10
C LEU A 427 3.08 16.06 12.47
N SER A 428 3.40 15.79 11.20
CA SER A 428 4.26 16.67 10.42
C SER A 428 3.64 18.08 10.31
N PRO A 429 4.41 19.12 9.97
CA PRO A 429 3.86 20.47 9.83
C PRO A 429 2.64 20.53 8.89
N ILE A 430 2.68 19.75 7.81
CA ILE A 430 1.58 19.66 6.83
C ILE A 430 0.39 18.89 7.43
N GLU A 431 0.60 17.74 8.06
CA GLU A 431 -0.48 16.98 8.69
C GLU A 431 -1.17 17.77 9.80
N ARG A 432 -0.40 18.50 10.60
CA ARG A 432 -0.90 19.38 11.66
C ARG A 432 -1.75 20.51 11.08
N ALA A 433 -1.30 21.11 9.98
CA ALA A 433 -2.04 22.13 9.26
C ALA A 433 -3.36 21.57 8.67
N VAL A 434 -3.31 20.41 8.02
CA VAL A 434 -4.49 19.71 7.47
C VAL A 434 -5.47 19.31 8.57
N MET A 435 -4.99 18.74 9.67
CA MET A 435 -5.82 18.34 10.81
C MET A 435 -6.53 19.54 11.43
N ALA A 436 -5.81 20.65 11.60
CA ALA A 436 -6.41 21.88 12.11
C ALA A 436 -7.46 22.44 11.13
N TYR A 437 -7.22 22.35 9.82
CA TYR A 437 -8.16 22.81 8.80
C TYR A 437 -9.42 21.93 8.70
N LYS A 438 -9.23 20.60 8.64
CA LYS A 438 -10.32 19.61 8.45
C LYS A 438 -11.38 19.66 9.56
N GLY A 439 -10.97 19.95 10.79
CA GLY A 439 -11.87 20.00 11.95
C GLY A 439 -12.68 21.30 12.08
N THR A 440 -12.39 22.32 11.26
CA THR A 440 -12.96 23.66 11.45
C THR A 440 -14.27 23.82 10.67
N PRO A 441 -15.40 24.15 11.35
CA PRO A 441 -16.66 24.46 10.67
C PRO A 441 -16.51 25.69 9.76
N THR A 442 -17.15 25.68 8.59
CA THR A 442 -17.10 26.79 7.62
C THR A 442 -17.56 28.13 8.20
N SER A 443 -18.37 28.11 9.27
CA SER A 443 -18.85 29.31 9.96
C SER A 443 -17.81 29.97 10.88
N LEU A 444 -16.70 29.30 11.22
CA LEU A 444 -15.61 29.82 12.06
C LEU A 444 -14.39 30.21 11.23
N GLN A 445 -14.63 30.58 9.97
CA GLN A 445 -13.63 30.94 8.96
C GLN A 445 -12.88 32.27 9.26
N GLU A 446 -12.94 32.82 10.47
CA GLU A 446 -12.17 34.03 10.82
C GLU A 446 -11.02 33.73 11.81
N ASP A 447 -11.05 32.61 12.53
CA ASP A 447 -10.05 32.22 13.55
C ASP A 447 -9.11 31.08 13.11
N TRP A 448 -8.88 30.92 11.79
CA TRP A 448 -8.20 29.75 11.22
C TRP A 448 -6.82 29.45 11.81
N PRO A 449 -6.40 28.17 11.79
CA PRO A 449 -5.00 27.81 11.94
C PRO A 449 -4.17 28.52 10.87
N ARG A 450 -3.42 29.53 11.32
CA ARG A 450 -2.49 30.35 10.52
C ARG A 450 -1.24 29.54 10.15
N THR A 451 -1.42 28.38 9.53
CA THR A 451 -0.32 27.53 9.01
C THR A 451 -0.51 27.15 7.55
N ILE A 452 -1.68 27.34 6.93
CA ILE A 452 -1.87 27.11 5.49
C ILE A 452 -1.95 28.43 4.72
N TYR A 453 -1.08 28.59 3.71
CA TYR A 453 -1.21 29.65 2.71
C TYR A 453 -2.03 29.13 1.52
N PHE A 454 -3.21 29.69 1.30
CA PHE A 454 -4.05 29.35 0.16
C PHE A 454 -3.77 30.30 -1.00
N SER A 455 -3.23 29.78 -2.10
CA SER A 455 -3.03 30.54 -3.33
C SER A 455 -4.35 30.71 -4.09
N ASP A 456 -4.54 31.85 -4.74
CA ASP A 456 -5.78 32.18 -5.46
C ASP A 456 -6.13 31.20 -6.58
N ASN A 457 -5.13 30.57 -7.20
CA ASN A 457 -5.32 29.64 -8.30
C ASN A 457 -4.15 28.65 -8.42
N ARG A 458 -4.35 27.59 -9.22
CA ARG A 458 -3.37 26.52 -9.44
C ARG A 458 -2.02 27.02 -9.97
N ARG A 459 -1.99 28.04 -10.82
CA ARG A 459 -0.74 28.58 -11.36
C ARG A 459 0.05 29.27 -10.26
N THR A 460 -0.61 30.10 -9.45
CA THR A 460 0.00 30.76 -8.29
C THR A 460 0.47 29.71 -7.29
N PHE A 461 -0.34 28.67 -7.00
CA PHE A 461 0.05 27.56 -6.12
C PHE A 461 1.34 26.86 -6.58
N ASN A 462 1.44 26.48 -7.86
CA ASN A 462 2.66 25.87 -8.38
C ASN A 462 3.86 26.83 -8.31
N THR A 463 3.63 28.12 -8.53
CA THR A 463 4.66 29.15 -8.43
C THR A 463 5.12 29.33 -6.98
N ASP A 464 4.20 29.28 -6.02
CA ASP A 464 4.48 29.36 -4.59
C ASP A 464 5.25 28.11 -4.12
N LEU A 465 4.88 26.92 -4.59
CA LEU A 465 5.54 25.65 -4.26
C LEU A 465 7.00 25.59 -4.77
N ALA A 466 7.24 26.14 -5.97
CA ALA A 466 8.58 26.20 -6.55
C ALA A 466 9.42 27.39 -6.04
N ARG A 467 8.88 28.24 -5.17
CA ARG A 467 9.54 29.45 -4.69
C ARG A 467 10.71 29.09 -3.76
N THR A 468 11.88 29.66 -4.04
CA THR A 468 13.05 29.55 -3.15
C THR A 468 12.90 30.50 -1.96
N VAL A 469 13.62 30.22 -0.87
CA VAL A 469 13.62 31.12 0.31
C VAL A 469 14.13 32.53 -0.02
N THR A 470 15.08 32.65 -0.96
CA THR A 470 15.56 33.94 -1.48
C THR A 470 14.43 34.72 -2.13
N ASN A 471 13.72 34.10 -3.06
CA ASN A 471 12.61 34.75 -3.78
C ASN A 471 11.47 35.12 -2.81
N LEU A 472 11.24 34.32 -1.77
CA LEU A 472 10.28 34.65 -0.71
C LEU A 472 10.73 35.87 0.08
N GLY A 473 12.00 35.97 0.47
CA GLY A 473 12.55 37.12 1.16
C GLY A 473 12.51 38.41 0.32
N GLU A 474 12.65 38.31 -1.00
CA GLU A 474 12.56 39.44 -1.94
C GLU A 474 11.13 39.94 -2.17
N GLN A 475 10.12 39.10 -1.92
CA GLN A 475 8.71 39.47 -2.07
C GLN A 475 8.28 40.57 -1.08
N PHE A 476 8.99 40.69 0.05
CA PHE A 476 8.71 41.65 1.10
C PHE A 476 9.79 42.72 1.12
N PRO A 477 9.49 43.99 0.76
CA PRO A 477 10.49 45.06 0.69
C PRO A 477 10.88 45.60 2.07
N PHE A 478 10.71 44.82 3.13
CA PHE A 478 10.95 45.18 4.53
C PHE A 478 11.40 43.95 5.32
N CYS A 479 12.07 44.16 6.46
CA CYS A 479 12.38 43.08 7.38
C CYS A 479 11.12 42.73 8.19
N MET A 480 10.59 41.51 8.02
CA MET A 480 9.30 41.09 8.59
C MET A 480 9.22 41.32 10.10
N GLU A 481 10.28 40.97 10.83
CA GLU A 481 10.29 41.09 12.28
C GLU A 481 10.22 42.55 12.75
N THR A 482 11.15 43.39 12.27
CA THR A 482 11.31 44.77 12.73
C THR A 482 10.15 45.65 12.32
N THR A 483 9.52 45.33 11.19
CA THR A 483 8.46 46.15 10.59
C THR A 483 7.06 45.69 10.97
N VAL A 484 6.84 44.37 11.09
CA VAL A 484 5.51 43.77 11.30
C VAL A 484 5.40 43.04 12.64
N LEU A 485 6.31 42.12 13.00
CA LEU A 485 6.09 41.32 14.22
C LEU A 485 6.32 42.09 15.52
N MET A 486 7.27 43.01 15.56
CA MET A 486 7.56 43.82 16.76
C MET A 486 6.50 44.89 16.99
N GLU A 487 6.13 45.11 18.26
CA GLU A 487 5.16 46.14 18.66
C GLU A 487 5.57 47.56 18.22
N THR A 488 6.88 47.81 18.08
CA THR A 488 7.44 49.09 17.61
C THR A 488 7.46 49.23 16.09
N GLY A 489 7.10 48.18 15.36
CA GLY A 489 7.12 48.12 13.90
C GLY A 489 6.04 48.99 13.28
N GLN A 490 6.38 49.67 12.17
CA GLN A 490 5.47 50.59 11.49
C GLN A 490 4.19 49.92 10.96
N LEU A 491 4.24 48.61 10.70
CA LEU A 491 3.17 47.81 10.11
C LEU A 491 2.64 46.74 11.08
N HIS A 492 2.92 46.84 12.39
CA HIS A 492 2.54 45.82 13.38
C HIS A 492 1.04 45.56 13.50
N GLN A 493 0.23 46.56 13.18
CA GLN A 493 -1.23 46.46 13.21
C GLN A 493 -1.83 46.50 11.81
N ASP A 494 -1.03 46.28 10.77
CA ASP A 494 -1.55 46.23 9.40
C ASP A 494 -2.43 44.97 9.22
N PRO A 495 -3.74 45.12 8.96
CA PRO A 495 -4.66 43.98 8.93
C PRO A 495 -4.44 43.06 7.73
N ALA A 496 -3.74 43.52 6.68
CA ALA A 496 -3.44 42.71 5.51
C ALA A 496 -2.12 41.93 5.69
N LEU A 497 -1.11 42.55 6.30
CA LEU A 497 0.22 41.95 6.44
C LEU A 497 0.37 41.07 7.69
N GLN A 498 -0.23 41.45 8.81
CA GLN A 498 -0.08 40.73 10.07
C GLN A 498 -0.45 39.23 9.94
N PRO A 499 -1.60 38.85 9.33
CA PRO A 499 -1.95 37.44 9.19
C PRO A 499 -0.98 36.66 8.30
N ILE A 500 -0.43 37.29 7.26
CA ILE A 500 0.52 36.67 6.31
C ILE A 500 1.87 36.43 7.00
N VAL A 501 2.39 37.42 7.74
CA VAL A 501 3.67 37.28 8.43
C VAL A 501 3.55 36.30 9.61
N GLU A 502 2.45 36.35 10.37
CA GLU A 502 2.21 35.39 11.45
C GLU A 502 2.07 33.96 10.92
N LEU A 503 1.50 33.78 9.72
CA LEU A 503 1.43 32.51 9.03
C LEU A 503 2.82 31.94 8.71
N PHE A 504 3.73 32.76 8.18
CA PHE A 504 5.11 32.30 7.93
C PHE A 504 5.84 31.98 9.24
N PHE A 505 5.67 32.81 10.27
CA PHE A 505 6.25 32.59 11.60
C PHE A 505 5.79 31.25 12.20
N ARG A 506 4.47 30.97 12.19
CA ARG A 506 3.93 29.70 12.72
C ARG A 506 4.36 28.50 11.90
N ASN A 507 4.51 28.63 10.59
CA ASN A 507 5.11 27.58 9.76
C ASN A 507 6.57 27.32 10.15
N ALA A 508 7.38 28.36 10.34
CA ALA A 508 8.76 28.22 10.80
C ALA A 508 8.84 27.54 12.17
N ALA A 509 8.02 27.99 13.12
CA ALA A 509 7.92 27.42 14.46
C ALA A 509 7.50 25.93 14.44
N SER A 510 6.48 25.61 13.65
CA SER A 510 5.96 24.24 13.48
C SER A 510 7.00 23.31 12.85
N ALA A 511 7.74 23.78 11.85
CA ALA A 511 8.80 23.03 11.17
C ALA A 511 9.99 22.74 12.08
N LEU A 512 10.30 23.63 13.02
CA LEU A 512 11.38 23.46 13.99
C LEU A 512 10.92 22.80 15.31
N GLY A 513 9.76 22.13 15.30
CA GLY A 513 9.27 21.37 16.46
C GLY A 513 8.74 22.21 17.62
N ARG A 514 8.50 23.52 17.43
CA ARG A 514 7.93 24.42 18.44
C ARG A 514 6.62 25.07 17.98
N PRO A 515 5.56 24.30 17.66
CA PRO A 515 4.30 24.85 17.13
C PRO A 515 3.58 25.84 18.05
N ASN A 516 3.88 25.79 19.35
CA ASN A 516 3.27 26.67 20.35
C ASN A 516 4.03 27.99 20.52
N ALA A 517 5.14 28.21 19.81
CA ALA A 517 5.89 29.45 19.93
C ALA A 517 5.06 30.62 19.42
N THR A 518 5.07 31.72 20.15
CA THR A 518 4.29 32.93 19.83
C THR A 518 5.14 34.13 19.43
N THR A 519 6.43 34.10 19.79
CA THR A 519 7.37 35.18 19.53
C THR A 519 8.66 34.67 18.90
N CYS A 520 9.35 35.53 18.17
CA CYS A 520 10.67 35.21 17.61
C CYS A 520 11.69 34.85 18.71
N ALA A 521 11.62 35.50 19.88
CA ALA A 521 12.52 35.26 21.00
C ALA A 521 12.49 33.81 21.53
N GLU A 522 11.31 33.16 21.52
CA GLU A 522 11.15 31.74 21.90
C GLU A 522 11.85 30.76 20.94
N LEU A 523 12.26 31.23 19.76
CA LEU A 523 12.92 30.45 18.71
C LEU A 523 14.38 30.89 18.48
N ALA A 524 14.89 31.84 19.27
CA ALA A 524 16.22 32.43 19.07
C ALA A 524 17.35 31.39 19.08
N ASP A 525 17.22 30.37 19.92
CA ASP A 525 18.18 29.27 20.06
C ASP A 525 18.24 28.35 18.83
N LEU A 526 17.27 28.45 17.92
CA LEU A 526 17.18 27.65 16.70
C LEU A 526 17.69 28.41 15.47
N CYS A 527 18.01 29.69 15.59
CA CYS A 527 18.41 30.57 14.48
C CYS A 527 19.70 30.16 13.78
N SER A 528 20.56 29.38 14.43
CA SER A 528 21.81 28.86 13.87
C SER A 528 21.65 27.53 13.13
N LEU A 529 20.50 26.86 13.26
CA LEU A 529 20.26 25.59 12.57
C LEU A 529 20.23 25.78 11.04
N PRO A 530 20.82 24.88 10.24
CA PRO A 530 20.80 24.96 8.77
C PRO A 530 19.37 25.07 8.21
N ASP A 531 18.42 24.35 8.81
CA ASP A 531 17.02 24.26 8.37
C ASP A 531 16.14 25.43 8.83
N ALA A 532 16.63 26.31 9.71
CA ALA A 532 15.90 27.48 10.20
C ALA A 532 15.82 28.64 9.18
N ARG A 533 15.75 28.34 7.88
CA ARG A 533 15.75 29.34 6.80
C ARG A 533 14.49 30.21 6.82
N LEU A 534 13.32 29.59 6.91
CA LEU A 534 12.06 30.35 7.01
C LEU A 534 12.02 31.18 8.30
N LEU A 535 12.56 30.65 9.40
CA LEU A 535 12.69 31.40 10.65
C LEU A 535 13.54 32.66 10.46
N ARG A 536 14.66 32.59 9.73
CA ARG A 536 15.49 33.76 9.42
C ARG A 536 14.81 34.77 8.49
N VAL A 537 13.89 34.34 7.63
CA VAL A 537 13.09 35.27 6.81
C VAL A 537 12.12 36.04 7.69
N THR A 538 11.45 35.35 8.62
CA THR A 538 10.39 35.93 9.45
C THR A 538 10.92 36.68 10.68
N CYS A 539 11.96 36.13 11.32
CA CYS A 539 12.59 36.59 12.55
C CYS A 539 14.02 37.08 12.28
N GLY A 540 14.16 37.95 11.28
CA GLY A 540 15.46 38.43 10.81
C GLY A 540 16.27 39.15 11.90
N GLN A 541 15.65 39.92 12.80
CA GLN A 541 16.37 40.62 13.86
C GLN A 541 16.78 39.68 15.00
N THR A 542 15.86 38.85 15.50
CA THR A 542 16.18 37.86 16.55
C THR A 542 17.24 36.89 16.07
N CYS A 543 17.20 36.50 14.80
CA CYS A 543 18.25 35.68 14.21
C CYS A 543 19.49 36.46 13.78
N GLY A 544 19.62 37.75 14.06
CA GLY A 544 20.82 38.56 13.81
C GLY A 544 21.07 38.94 12.34
N CYS A 545 20.13 38.74 11.42
CA CYS A 545 20.23 39.19 10.03
C CYS A 545 20.33 40.72 9.89
N THR A 546 19.78 41.48 10.86
CA THR A 546 19.82 42.95 10.89
C THR A 546 21.00 43.51 11.68
N ASP A 547 21.78 42.66 12.34
CA ASP A 547 22.90 43.05 13.18
C ASP A 547 24.22 42.66 12.51
N ALA A 548 25.03 43.65 12.13
CA ALA A 548 26.33 43.45 11.47
C ALA A 548 27.40 42.78 12.36
N ALA A 549 27.20 42.76 13.68
CA ALA A 549 28.09 42.16 14.67
C ALA A 549 27.63 40.76 15.15
N SER A 550 26.45 40.28 14.76
CA SER A 550 26.00 38.91 15.08
C SER A 550 26.87 37.76 14.49
N SER A 551 26.63 36.50 14.86
CA SER A 551 27.30 35.35 14.20
C SER A 551 27.09 35.40 12.69
N ALA A 552 28.16 35.24 11.90
CA ALA A 552 28.09 35.32 10.45
C ALA A 552 27.47 34.09 9.77
N TRP A 553 27.34 32.95 10.47
CA TRP A 553 26.78 31.73 9.90
C TRP A 553 25.30 31.89 9.54
N HIS A 554 24.96 31.40 8.36
CA HIS A 554 23.63 31.42 7.78
C HIS A 554 23.04 32.83 7.59
N LYS A 555 23.84 33.90 7.73
CA LYS A 555 23.39 35.30 7.55
C LYS A 555 23.52 35.78 6.11
N VAL A 556 23.00 34.98 5.19
CA VAL A 556 23.01 35.25 3.74
C VAL A 556 21.64 34.99 3.15
N GLN A 557 21.34 35.59 2.00
CA GLN A 557 20.02 35.46 1.37
C GLN A 557 19.59 34.01 1.10
N PRO A 558 20.44 33.12 0.54
CA PRO A 558 20.07 31.72 0.30
C PRO A 558 19.74 30.93 1.58
N MET A 559 20.19 31.41 2.75
CA MET A 559 19.93 30.79 4.05
C MET A 559 18.80 31.46 4.81
N GLY A 560 18.11 32.44 4.21
CA GLY A 560 16.86 32.99 4.74
C GLY A 560 16.92 34.43 5.26
N CYS A 561 18.08 35.09 5.29
CA CYS A 561 18.08 36.52 5.63
C CYS A 561 17.59 37.35 4.44
N SER A 562 16.46 38.07 4.58
CA SER A 562 15.94 38.88 3.47
C SER A 562 16.92 39.99 3.07
N GLY A 563 16.88 40.40 1.79
CA GLY A 563 17.73 41.48 1.29
C GLY A 563 17.57 42.77 2.10
N THR A 564 16.35 43.08 2.57
CA THR A 564 16.10 44.27 3.38
C THR A 564 16.66 44.15 4.79
N CYS A 565 16.54 43.00 5.47
CA CYS A 565 17.18 42.81 6.77
C CYS A 565 18.72 42.95 6.66
N LEU A 566 19.32 42.40 5.60
CA LEU A 566 20.75 42.55 5.35
C LEU A 566 21.15 44.00 5.03
N ALA A 567 20.28 44.76 4.36
CA ALA A 567 20.49 46.18 4.13
C ALA A 567 20.43 47.00 5.44
N GLU A 568 19.61 46.60 6.42
CA GLU A 568 19.61 47.20 7.76
C GLU A 568 20.94 46.93 8.49
N ALA A 569 21.45 45.70 8.45
CA ALA A 569 22.77 45.38 8.97
C ALA A 569 23.87 46.21 8.27
N GLN A 570 23.77 46.33 6.95
CA GLN A 570 24.67 47.14 6.16
C GLN A 570 24.65 48.63 6.55
N ALA A 571 23.49 49.15 6.95
CA ALA A 571 23.39 50.52 7.46
C ALA A 571 24.09 50.68 8.82
N GLN A 572 24.04 49.67 9.69
CA GLN A 572 24.74 49.68 10.98
C GLN A 572 26.27 49.64 10.84
N LEU A 573 26.79 49.02 9.79
CA LEU A 573 28.23 49.03 9.48
C LEU A 573 28.79 50.46 9.38
N HIS A 574 27.97 51.44 9.00
CA HIS A 574 28.43 52.82 8.92
C HIS A 574 28.82 53.43 10.27
N SER A 575 28.22 52.94 11.35
CA SER A 575 28.50 53.39 12.72
C SER A 575 29.52 52.53 13.47
N MET A 576 29.91 51.37 12.94
CA MET A 576 30.88 50.49 13.58
C MET A 576 32.30 51.10 13.53
N SER A 577 33.09 50.86 14.57
CA SER A 577 34.50 51.23 14.62
C SER A 577 35.32 50.46 13.59
N CYS A 578 36.42 51.05 13.12
CA CYS A 578 37.37 50.39 12.24
C CYS A 578 38.53 49.81 13.08
N ASP A 579 38.19 48.86 13.95
CA ASP A 579 39.11 48.10 14.78
C ASP A 579 38.77 46.60 14.72
N ASP A 580 39.73 45.78 15.12
CA ASP A 580 39.64 44.31 15.06
C ASP A 580 39.50 43.71 16.48
N ASP A 581 38.92 44.47 17.42
CA ASP A 581 38.78 44.05 18.83
C ASP A 581 37.56 43.14 19.02
N VAL A 582 37.67 41.92 18.50
CA VAL A 582 36.58 40.92 18.48
C VAL A 582 36.69 39.83 19.55
N VAL A 583 37.80 39.81 20.32
CA VAL A 583 38.09 38.68 21.24
C VAL A 583 37.04 38.54 22.34
N ASN A 584 36.36 39.62 22.72
CA ASN A 584 35.25 39.57 23.68
C ASN A 584 33.88 39.78 23.03
N ASP A 585 33.80 39.81 21.71
CA ASP A 585 32.55 40.02 20.98
C ASP A 585 31.71 38.74 20.96
N THR A 586 30.43 38.86 21.32
CA THR A 586 29.53 37.70 21.42
C THR A 586 29.25 37.05 20.08
N GLY A 587 29.17 37.83 18.99
CA GLY A 587 28.93 37.30 17.66
C GLY A 587 30.14 36.57 17.10
N TRP A 588 31.35 37.06 17.39
CA TRP A 588 32.60 36.37 17.09
C TRP A 588 32.70 35.01 17.77
N HIS A 589 32.41 34.95 19.08
CA HIS A 589 32.39 33.69 19.83
C HIS A 589 31.35 32.73 19.28
N ALA A 590 30.12 33.21 19.05
CA ALA A 590 29.05 32.39 18.49
C ALA A 590 29.44 31.83 17.11
N PHE A 591 30.05 32.64 16.23
CA PHE A 591 30.51 32.18 14.93
C PHE A 591 31.47 30.99 15.04
N TRP A 592 32.52 31.08 15.87
CA TRP A 592 33.49 30.00 15.97
C TRP A 592 32.97 28.77 16.72
N HIS A 593 32.06 28.94 17.68
CA HIS A 593 31.40 27.81 18.34
C HIS A 593 30.42 27.07 17.42
N GLU A 594 29.79 27.78 16.49
CA GLU A 594 28.84 27.21 15.52
C GLU A 594 29.52 26.62 14.27
N TYR A 595 30.83 26.83 14.09
CA TYR A 595 31.54 26.47 12.87
C TYR A 595 31.43 24.97 12.52
N GLU A 596 31.58 24.10 13.51
CA GLU A 596 31.43 22.66 13.34
C GLU A 596 30.03 22.30 12.79
N GLY A 597 28.99 22.78 13.47
CA GLY A 597 27.60 22.53 13.09
C GLY A 597 27.22 23.13 11.74
N ALA A 598 27.76 24.30 11.39
CA ALA A 598 27.53 24.94 10.10
C ALA A 598 28.16 24.14 8.95
N ILE A 599 29.35 23.59 9.14
CA ILE A 599 30.04 22.76 8.14
C ILE A 599 29.34 21.40 7.97
N ILE A 600 28.97 20.74 9.08
CA ILE A 600 28.15 19.52 9.02
C ILE A 600 26.84 19.80 8.29
N GLY A 601 26.18 20.92 8.60
CA GLY A 601 24.95 21.33 7.94
C GLY A 601 25.10 21.62 6.44
N HIS A 602 26.28 22.05 5.99
CA HIS A 602 26.54 22.37 4.60
C HIS A 602 26.95 21.14 3.75
N TYR A 603 27.81 20.29 4.30
CA TYR A 603 28.38 19.15 3.57
C TYR A 603 27.77 17.78 3.95
N GLY A 604 26.95 17.73 5.01
CA GLY A 604 26.43 16.49 5.60
C GLY A 604 27.38 15.89 6.63
N GLU A 605 26.90 14.91 7.42
CA GLU A 605 27.68 14.26 8.49
C GLU A 605 28.96 13.58 8.00
N GLY A 606 29.01 13.11 6.76
CA GLY A 606 30.20 12.46 6.19
C GLY A 606 31.44 13.35 6.14
N VAL A 607 31.29 14.68 6.29
CA VAL A 607 32.44 15.59 6.40
C VAL A 607 33.27 15.34 7.67
N THR A 608 32.64 14.80 8.72
CA THR A 608 33.27 14.55 10.02
C THR A 608 34.38 13.49 9.95
N ASP A 609 34.31 12.59 8.96
CA ASP A 609 35.31 11.54 8.72
C ASP A 609 36.56 12.06 7.99
N THR A 610 36.56 13.31 7.53
CA THR A 610 37.68 13.88 6.79
C THR A 610 38.79 14.35 7.71
N GLN A 611 40.05 14.24 7.27
CA GLN A 611 41.21 14.74 8.03
C GLN A 611 41.15 16.25 8.28
N PHE A 612 40.48 17.00 7.39
CA PHE A 612 40.30 18.44 7.53
C PHE A 612 39.35 18.81 8.67
N PHE A 613 38.37 17.96 8.98
CA PHE A 613 37.41 18.22 10.04
C PHE A 613 38.08 18.27 11.43
N ALA A 614 39.10 17.42 11.67
CA ALA A 614 39.88 17.48 12.90
C ALA A 614 40.62 18.83 13.09
N LEU A 615 40.88 19.57 12.00
CA LEU A 615 41.52 20.89 12.07
C LEU A 615 40.52 22.01 12.41
N ILE A 616 39.21 21.81 12.18
CA ILE A 616 38.17 22.82 12.43
C ILE A 616 38.19 23.27 13.89
N GLN A 617 38.23 22.33 14.84
CA GLN A 617 38.23 22.66 16.26
C GLN A 617 39.49 23.44 16.67
N THR A 618 40.66 23.03 16.16
CA THR A 618 41.92 23.72 16.45
C THR A 618 41.91 25.13 15.87
N MET A 619 41.47 25.27 14.62
CA MET A 619 41.35 26.57 13.96
C MET A 619 40.35 27.49 14.69
N ALA A 620 39.17 26.98 15.07
CA ALA A 620 38.21 27.73 15.85
C ALA A 620 38.80 28.22 17.17
N GLN A 621 39.56 27.38 17.88
CA GLN A 621 40.24 27.79 19.12
C GLN A 621 41.32 28.84 18.90
N ASP A 622 42.06 28.77 17.78
CA ASP A 622 43.04 29.79 17.41
C ASP A 622 42.35 31.13 17.15
N PHE A 623 41.24 31.14 16.39
CA PHE A 623 40.46 32.37 16.14
C PHE A 623 39.82 32.93 17.41
N LEU A 624 39.34 32.08 18.32
CA LEU A 624 38.82 32.51 19.63
C LEU A 624 39.93 33.11 20.51
N SER A 625 41.14 32.58 20.45
CA SER A 625 42.27 32.99 21.29
C SER A 625 42.99 34.24 20.78
N TYR A 626 43.13 34.37 19.46
CA TYR A 626 43.97 35.39 18.82
C TYR A 626 43.18 36.38 17.96
N GLY A 627 41.85 36.23 17.86
CA GLY A 627 40.96 37.12 17.13
C GLY A 627 41.28 37.22 15.64
N CYS A 628 41.10 38.40 15.07
CA CYS A 628 41.27 38.67 13.65
C CYS A 628 42.70 38.44 13.12
N SER A 629 43.72 38.43 13.98
CA SER A 629 45.12 38.26 13.56
C SER A 629 45.40 36.93 12.85
N VAL A 630 44.62 35.89 13.15
CA VAL A 630 44.71 34.56 12.52
C VAL A 630 44.39 34.61 11.02
N LEU A 631 43.60 35.58 10.56
CA LEU A 631 43.26 35.77 9.14
C LEU A 631 44.51 35.99 8.26
N GLN A 632 45.62 36.45 8.82
CA GLN A 632 46.88 36.61 8.08
C GLN A 632 47.52 35.25 7.76
N THR A 633 47.36 34.27 8.66
CA THR A 633 47.92 32.92 8.51
C THR A 633 46.96 31.98 7.81
N LEU A 634 45.66 32.14 8.03
CA LEU A 634 44.58 31.31 7.49
C LEU A 634 43.51 32.21 6.84
N PRO A 635 43.78 32.77 5.64
CA PRO A 635 42.90 33.77 5.02
C PRO A 635 41.60 33.18 4.46
N SER A 636 41.55 31.87 4.24
CA SER A 636 40.40 31.17 3.66
C SER A 636 39.90 30.06 4.57
N GLU A 637 38.61 29.78 4.46
CA GLU A 637 38.00 28.62 5.08
C GLU A 637 38.50 27.33 4.40
N ILE A 638 38.86 26.34 5.20
CA ILE A 638 39.69 25.20 4.77
C ILE A 638 38.95 24.29 3.77
N LEU A 639 37.63 24.13 3.89
CA LEU A 639 36.86 23.20 3.08
C LEU A 639 36.31 23.81 1.78
N THR A 640 35.82 25.04 1.85
CA THR A 640 35.23 25.81 0.74
C THR A 640 36.30 26.55 -0.05
N GLY A 641 37.46 26.83 0.55
CA GLY A 641 38.52 27.67 -0.02
C GLY A 641 38.18 29.15 -0.11
N VAL A 642 36.99 29.55 0.36
CA VAL A 642 36.51 30.93 0.25
C VAL A 642 37.21 31.80 1.30
N PRO A 643 37.71 33.00 0.91
CA PRO A 643 38.30 33.93 1.86
C PRO A 643 37.30 34.33 2.95
N TRP A 644 37.71 34.25 4.21
CA TRP A 644 36.87 34.63 5.34
C TRP A 644 36.38 36.08 5.24
N CYS A 645 37.26 36.96 4.76
CA CYS A 645 36.98 38.38 4.58
C CYS A 645 35.94 38.68 3.51
N ASP A 646 35.71 37.77 2.56
CA ASP A 646 34.74 37.94 1.47
C ASP A 646 33.42 37.22 1.75
N GLY A 647 33.42 36.25 2.65
CA GLY A 647 32.24 35.47 2.99
C GLY A 647 31.86 34.46 1.92
N HIS A 648 31.02 33.50 2.27
CA HIS A 648 30.50 32.50 1.36
C HIS A 648 29.04 32.82 0.99
N PRO A 649 28.71 33.05 -0.30
CA PRO A 649 27.40 33.59 -0.71
C PRO A 649 26.20 32.72 -0.30
N ARG A 650 26.44 31.44 -0.01
CA ARG A 650 25.40 30.48 0.43
C ARG A 650 25.53 30.02 1.88
N LEU A 651 26.55 30.44 2.63
CA LEU A 651 26.81 29.86 3.94
C LEU A 651 27.05 30.89 5.05
N PHE A 652 27.93 31.87 4.85
CA PHE A 652 28.22 32.88 5.88
C PHE A 652 28.55 34.23 5.25
N ARG A 653 28.24 35.31 5.97
CA ARG A 653 28.54 36.68 5.52
C ARG A 653 30.04 37.01 5.66
N PRO A 654 30.55 38.05 5.00
CA PRO A 654 31.95 38.44 5.08
C PRO A 654 32.36 38.77 6.53
N LEU A 655 33.50 38.23 7.01
CA LEU A 655 34.06 38.58 8.33
C LEU A 655 34.70 39.98 8.37
N ALA A 656 34.82 40.65 7.22
CA ALA A 656 35.32 42.02 7.14
C ALA A 656 34.44 43.05 7.88
N SER A 657 33.19 42.71 8.24
CA SER A 657 32.38 43.51 9.16
C SER A 657 32.91 43.52 10.60
N MET A 658 33.53 42.42 11.02
CA MET A 658 34.07 42.21 12.37
C MET A 658 35.58 42.45 12.43
N CYS A 659 36.29 42.13 11.35
CA CYS A 659 37.75 42.23 11.23
C CYS A 659 38.18 43.20 10.10
N PRO A 660 37.68 44.45 10.09
CA PRO A 660 37.88 45.35 8.96
C PRO A 660 39.36 45.69 8.69
N VAL A 661 40.22 45.77 9.71
CA VAL A 661 41.64 46.15 9.50
C VAL A 661 42.41 44.98 8.90
N GLN A 662 42.32 43.78 9.46
CA GLN A 662 42.95 42.58 8.89
C GLN A 662 42.39 42.20 7.52
N CYS A 663 41.12 42.48 7.24
CA CYS A 663 40.54 42.32 5.91
C CYS A 663 40.86 43.46 4.93
N GLY A 664 41.66 44.46 5.34
CA GLY A 664 42.19 45.48 4.45
C GLY A 664 41.25 46.65 4.14
N CYS A 665 40.17 46.85 4.91
CA CYS A 665 39.23 47.96 4.73
C CYS A 665 39.90 49.33 4.92
N ARG A 666 40.98 49.44 5.71
CA ARG A 666 41.73 50.69 5.95
C ARG A 666 42.68 51.05 4.80
N ASP A 667 43.30 50.04 4.18
CA ASP A 667 44.34 50.25 3.18
C ASP A 667 43.78 50.74 1.83
N GLY A 668 42.44 50.77 1.69
CA GLY A 668 41.79 51.03 0.41
C GLY A 668 42.26 50.06 -0.67
N ARG A 669 42.76 48.87 -0.28
CA ARG A 669 43.17 47.85 -1.24
C ARG A 669 41.95 47.59 -2.10
N PRO A 670 42.07 47.70 -3.43
CA PRO A 670 41.01 47.27 -4.30
C PRO A 670 40.84 45.79 -3.98
N ALA A 671 39.73 45.44 -3.31
CA ALA A 671 39.16 44.13 -3.52
C ALA A 671 39.13 43.93 -5.04
N THR A 672 39.27 42.70 -5.50
CA THR A 672 39.27 42.33 -6.92
C THR A 672 38.04 42.81 -7.72
N LEU A 673 37.12 43.54 -7.09
CA LEU A 673 36.00 44.27 -7.66
C LEU A 673 36.43 45.67 -8.16
N PRO A 674 36.22 46.01 -9.43
CA PRO A 674 36.78 47.21 -10.07
C PRO A 674 36.36 48.58 -9.53
N ASN A 675 35.45 48.70 -8.55
CA ASN A 675 34.84 49.99 -8.19
C ASN A 675 34.43 50.07 -6.69
N GLY A 676 35.31 50.60 -5.84
CA GLY A 676 34.95 51.05 -4.47
C GLY A 676 35.36 50.10 -3.33
N LEU A 677 35.28 50.61 -2.09
CA LEU A 677 35.38 49.75 -0.90
C LEU A 677 34.31 48.65 -1.01
N PRO A 678 34.63 47.39 -0.63
CA PRO A 678 33.62 46.36 -0.56
C PRO A 678 32.45 46.82 0.32
N SER A 679 31.22 46.49 -0.08
CA SER A 679 30.02 46.94 0.65
C SER A 679 30.09 46.59 2.13
N TYR A 680 30.75 45.47 2.48
CA TYR A 680 30.86 44.96 3.84
C TYR A 680 31.89 45.65 4.75
N CYS A 681 32.64 46.65 4.28
CA CYS A 681 33.57 47.40 5.14
C CYS A 681 32.85 48.54 5.90
N PRO A 682 33.13 48.75 7.21
CA PRO A 682 32.66 49.92 7.94
C PRO A 682 33.11 51.22 7.29
N SER A 683 32.22 52.21 7.13
CA SER A 683 32.61 53.50 6.53
C SER A 683 33.56 54.31 7.41
N SER A 684 33.66 53.99 8.70
CA SER A 684 34.68 54.56 9.59
C SER A 684 36.11 54.25 9.11
N CYS A 685 36.31 53.17 8.34
CA CYS A 685 37.61 52.81 7.79
C CYS A 685 38.10 53.75 6.68
N SER A 686 37.20 54.38 5.92
CA SER A 686 37.59 55.25 4.80
C SER A 686 38.10 56.62 5.24
N ASN A 687 37.66 57.09 6.41
CA ASN A 687 38.01 58.43 6.93
C ASN A 687 39.28 58.43 7.80
N SER A 688 39.87 57.25 8.01
CA SER A 688 41.17 57.07 8.64
C SER A 688 42.28 57.44 7.63
N THR A 689 42.36 58.70 7.21
CA THR A 689 43.60 59.23 6.65
C THR A 689 44.66 59.13 7.73
N THR A 690 45.56 58.16 7.57
CA THR A 690 46.76 57.98 8.39
C THR A 690 47.44 59.34 8.66
N PRO A 691 47.59 59.78 9.92
CA PRO A 691 48.54 60.83 10.24
C PRO A 691 49.98 60.39 9.95
#